data_AF-A0A515A1N3-F1
#
_entry.id   AF-A0A515A1N3-F1
#
_cell.length_a   1.000
_cell.length_b   1.000
_cell.length_c   1.000
_cell.angle_alpha   90.00
_cell.angle_beta   90.00
_cell.angle_gamma   90.00
#
_symmetry.space_group_name_H-M   'P 1'
#
loop_
_entity.id
_entity.type
_entity.pdbx_description
1 polymer ?
#
loop_
_entity_poly.entity_id
_entity_poly.type
_entity_poly.pdbx_seq_one_letter_code
_entity_poly.pdbx_strand_id
1 'polypeptide(L)'
;MPYDTYATASNADFTLNPAVPPETYATASNADFTPNPNVSVQMVVANPQLFTPAVEWNNGKARIVNTVQLNIGGGESAYYFIGGMPALTSLPTTYDFNPGDSISIILAIAQTPNGPYHWNRKAFVQLMLGTDPLPTYQPALPYRVTRPPWLAPTDIWVARGMKDAPTMSLPDNRIFTIVKKRTDITSESVVTLRRGGVLAVMDNDSPANQRINWSHSRDLAVPGAPPANTGDGYGGQNLTNNDIIKASNVIPCALFEANEFQEGLYGVPDFSPQYFQWYAARLKKYADPLGNPLGLPFRDFGTYGGNGNYNGDPWNYQVEGGGNKMPNDPVFKTKISSVDAARQTCSYFFPLAGLEAMGVGAIIKHYSDQPDYASRYYNKAFAAEVMAKGINDTPAGIAPAQLAYLDWGKVEGLGTENGSLHNGYYFTRNVGNLGTLKTDKHPQVDYDWQVGNIFGIAFCRTIGYIVFDERSQYDQFGTNPNEVKARDPDTSPSSWQWQPNGAGVPAPITSAGYPTEPCRWHDAGFEAAYYYSQCGRTEGTSWQYCRYQFKQSGIWVEPQTDGTTILEHASAFDGPYATDPTSRRGRPDAMFRIKDNAVDVWAFDPSRGKNSYETIILNPVPNVQIEVNLQGSKLALFNTVQFFF
;
A
#
# COMPACT_ATOMS: atom_id res chain seq x y z
N MET A 1 -1.04 -34.74 5.23
CA MET A 1 -0.98 -34.93 6.70
C MET A 1 0.16 -35.90 6.99
N PRO A 2 1.07 -35.68 7.96
CA PRO A 2 1.31 -34.51 8.84
C PRO A 2 2.81 -34.05 8.83
N TYR A 3 3.13 -33.10 9.73
CA TYR A 3 4.44 -32.51 10.10
C TYR A 3 4.82 -31.18 9.42
N ASP A 4 4.20 -30.09 9.87
CA ASP A 4 4.91 -28.81 9.93
C ASP A 4 5.54 -28.70 11.31
N THR A 5 6.86 -28.85 11.34
CA THR A 5 7.73 -28.68 12.50
C THR A 5 8.09 -27.19 12.61
N TYR A 6 7.61 -26.51 13.65
CA TYR A 6 8.08 -25.16 13.97
C TYR A 6 9.49 -25.24 14.57
N ALA A 7 10.39 -24.38 14.11
CA ALA A 7 11.65 -24.12 14.79
C ALA A 7 11.41 -23.14 15.95
N THR A 8 11.65 -23.60 17.17
CA THR A 8 11.67 -22.77 18.38
C THR A 8 13.09 -22.26 18.62
N ALA A 9 13.24 -20.94 18.80
CA ALA A 9 14.36 -20.39 19.57
C ALA A 9 14.05 -20.59 21.06
N SER A 10 15.05 -20.93 21.89
CA SER A 10 14.85 -21.18 23.32
C SER A 10 15.23 -19.95 24.15
N ASN A 11 14.47 -19.67 25.21
CA ASN A 11 14.67 -18.55 26.15
C ASN A 11 15.99 -18.60 26.96
N ALA A 12 16.85 -19.60 26.76
CA ALA A 12 18.07 -19.78 27.56
C ALA A 12 19.21 -18.79 27.23
N ASP A 13 19.09 -18.00 26.16
CA ASP A 13 20.12 -17.05 25.71
C ASP A 13 20.01 -15.64 26.35
N PHE A 14 19.06 -15.43 27.27
CA PHE A 14 18.87 -14.14 27.96
C PHE A 14 18.93 -14.31 29.48
N THR A 15 20.03 -13.86 30.10
CA THR A 15 20.17 -13.87 31.57
C THR A 15 19.50 -12.65 32.20
N LEU A 16 18.72 -12.93 33.24
CA LEU A 16 17.89 -11.99 34.00
C LEU A 16 18.74 -11.07 34.91
N ASN A 17 18.40 -9.79 35.01
CA ASN A 17 18.94 -8.90 36.06
C ASN A 17 18.03 -8.95 37.31
N PRO A 18 18.50 -9.38 38.50
CA PRO A 18 17.63 -9.78 39.62
C PRO A 18 17.25 -8.67 40.63
N ALA A 19 17.56 -7.40 40.38
CA ALA A 19 17.42 -6.36 41.40
C ALA A 19 16.27 -5.35 41.11
N VAL A 20 15.06 -5.71 41.52
CA VAL A 20 13.92 -4.82 41.88
C VAL A 20 13.13 -4.20 40.68
N PRO A 21 11.77 -4.15 40.77
CA PRO A 21 10.88 -4.33 39.63
C PRO A 21 10.50 -3.00 38.96
N PRO A 22 10.83 -2.81 37.67
CA PRO A 22 10.07 -1.90 36.83
C PRO A 22 8.76 -2.61 36.46
N GLU A 23 7.63 -1.92 36.67
CA GLU A 23 6.32 -2.35 36.19
C GLU A 23 6.46 -2.79 34.72
N THR A 24 6.34 -4.10 34.55
CA THR A 24 6.82 -4.79 33.37
C THR A 24 5.73 -4.67 32.32
N TYR A 25 5.87 -3.71 31.41
CA TYR A 25 5.01 -3.67 30.24
C TYR A 25 5.29 -4.90 29.38
N ALA A 26 4.43 -5.91 29.46
CA ALA A 26 4.54 -7.10 28.62
C ALA A 26 4.34 -6.70 27.15
N THR A 27 5.36 -6.87 26.31
CA THR A 27 5.20 -6.87 24.85
C THR A 27 5.00 -8.30 24.39
N ALA A 28 4.05 -8.50 23.46
CA ALA A 28 3.78 -9.82 22.90
C ALA A 28 5.01 -10.28 22.11
N SER A 29 5.56 -11.42 22.49
CA SER A 29 6.58 -12.17 21.78
C SER A 29 5.94 -13.12 20.78
N ASN A 30 6.70 -13.63 19.81
CA ASN A 30 6.20 -14.62 18.86
C ASN A 30 5.68 -15.90 19.54
N ALA A 31 6.15 -16.22 20.75
CA ALA A 31 5.68 -17.35 21.54
C ALA A 31 4.30 -17.12 22.18
N ASP A 32 3.82 -15.88 22.25
CA ASP A 32 2.52 -15.56 22.83
C ASP A 32 1.35 -15.84 21.88
N PHE A 33 1.62 -16.11 20.60
CA PHE A 33 0.60 -16.33 19.58
C PHE A 33 0.29 -17.82 19.39
N THR A 34 -0.97 -18.20 19.60
CA THR A 34 -1.45 -19.56 19.31
C THR A 34 -2.50 -19.54 18.19
N PRO A 35 -2.21 -20.10 16.99
CA PRO A 35 -3.22 -20.31 15.96
C PRO A 35 -4.29 -21.31 16.43
N ASN A 36 -5.57 -21.03 16.18
CA ASN A 36 -6.65 -21.99 16.44
C ASN A 36 -7.05 -22.72 15.14
N PRO A 37 -6.73 -24.03 14.99
CA PRO A 37 -6.98 -24.76 13.75
C PRO A 37 -8.42 -25.28 13.60
N ASN A 38 -9.29 -25.12 14.59
CA ASN A 38 -10.58 -25.84 14.67
C ASN A 38 -11.82 -24.99 14.35
N VAL A 39 -11.66 -23.78 13.80
CA VAL A 39 -12.78 -22.83 13.64
C VAL A 39 -12.84 -22.26 12.23
N SER A 40 -14.06 -22.06 11.72
CA SER A 40 -14.37 -21.27 10.50
C SER A 40 -13.95 -19.79 10.58
N VAL A 41 -13.33 -19.38 11.70
CA VAL A 41 -12.70 -18.09 11.95
C VAL A 41 -11.24 -18.37 12.29
N GLN A 42 -10.31 -17.80 11.52
CA GLN A 42 -8.89 -17.90 11.82
C GLN A 42 -8.50 -16.80 12.79
N MET A 43 -7.75 -17.14 13.84
CA MET A 43 -7.40 -16.18 14.90
C MET A 43 -5.96 -16.32 15.34
N VAL A 44 -5.34 -15.18 15.63
CA VAL A 44 -4.06 -15.04 16.31
C VAL A 44 -4.31 -14.24 17.58
N VAL A 45 -3.95 -14.79 18.73
CA VAL A 45 -4.21 -14.18 20.03
C VAL A 45 -2.90 -14.16 20.80
N ALA A 46 -2.49 -12.99 21.29
CA ALA A 46 -1.45 -12.83 22.30
C ALA A 46 -2.06 -12.43 23.63
N ASN A 47 -1.60 -13.09 24.70
CA ASN A 47 -2.17 -13.03 26.05
C ASN A 47 -3.65 -13.46 26.12
N PRO A 48 -3.97 -14.73 25.74
CA PRO A 48 -5.33 -15.24 25.76
C PRO A 48 -5.98 -15.20 27.15
N GLN A 49 -5.19 -15.19 28.23
CA GLN A 49 -5.63 -15.01 29.61
C GLN A 49 -6.23 -13.63 29.92
N LEU A 50 -6.02 -12.64 29.05
CA LEU A 50 -6.64 -11.32 29.12
C LEU A 50 -7.70 -11.15 28.04
N PHE A 51 -7.49 -11.71 26.85
CA PHE A 51 -8.49 -11.68 25.80
C PHE A 51 -8.53 -13.00 25.05
N THR A 52 -9.56 -13.80 25.32
CA THR A 52 -9.93 -14.93 24.47
C THR A 52 -11.15 -14.52 23.64
N PRO A 53 -10.98 -14.23 22.34
CA PRO A 53 -12.10 -13.87 21.49
C PRO A 53 -13.01 -15.07 21.22
N ALA A 54 -14.31 -14.84 21.22
CA ALA A 54 -15.28 -15.69 20.55
C ALA A 54 -16.10 -14.87 19.55
N VAL A 55 -16.48 -15.52 18.45
CA VAL A 55 -17.29 -14.90 17.39
C VAL A 55 -18.70 -15.46 17.48
N GLU A 56 -19.67 -14.56 17.63
CA GLU A 56 -21.09 -14.90 17.65
C GLU A 56 -21.74 -14.39 16.36
N TRP A 57 -22.61 -15.19 15.77
CA TRP A 57 -23.25 -14.90 14.48
C TRP A 57 -24.76 -14.70 14.63
N ASN A 58 -25.31 -13.71 13.92
CA ASN A 58 -26.74 -13.47 13.80
C ASN A 58 -27.05 -12.81 12.45
N ASN A 59 -28.00 -13.36 11.68
CA ASN A 59 -28.42 -12.86 10.37
C ASN A 59 -27.25 -12.55 9.40
N GLY A 60 -26.29 -13.46 9.31
CA GLY A 60 -25.12 -13.32 8.40
C GLY A 60 -24.09 -12.27 8.85
N LYS A 61 -24.27 -11.67 10.03
CA LYS A 61 -23.31 -10.76 10.64
C LYS A 61 -22.73 -11.34 11.92
N ALA A 62 -21.54 -10.91 12.27
CA ALA A 62 -20.76 -11.35 13.41
C ALA A 62 -20.55 -10.23 14.42
N ARG A 63 -20.46 -10.60 15.70
CA ARG A 63 -19.89 -9.78 16.76
C ARG A 63 -18.76 -10.53 17.44
N ILE A 64 -17.87 -9.78 18.08
CA ILE A 64 -16.74 -10.35 18.83
C ILE A 64 -16.99 -10.14 20.31
N VAL A 65 -16.89 -11.20 21.09
CA VAL A 65 -16.98 -11.16 22.54
C VAL A 65 -15.66 -11.61 23.17
N ASN A 66 -15.33 -11.08 24.33
CA ASN A 66 -14.22 -11.58 25.14
C ASN A 66 -14.79 -12.60 26.14
N THR A 67 -14.38 -13.86 26.05
CA THR A 67 -14.85 -14.92 26.97
C THR A 67 -14.11 -14.91 28.31
N VAL A 68 -13.04 -14.13 28.42
CA VAL A 68 -12.31 -13.95 29.67
C VAL A 68 -13.06 -12.98 30.59
N GLN A 69 -13.30 -13.40 31.81
CA GLN A 69 -13.71 -12.49 32.87
C GLN A 69 -12.50 -11.68 33.35
N LEU A 70 -12.44 -10.41 32.96
CA LEU A 70 -11.35 -9.51 33.31
C LEU A 70 -11.35 -9.17 34.79
N ASN A 71 -10.25 -9.43 35.48
CA ASN A 71 -10.01 -8.90 36.83
C ASN A 71 -9.45 -7.48 36.70
N ILE A 72 -10.29 -6.45 36.86
CA ILE A 72 -9.91 -5.05 36.74
C ILE A 72 -9.61 -4.51 38.15
N GLY A 73 -8.40 -3.97 38.35
CA GLY A 73 -8.00 -3.40 39.64
C GLY A 73 -8.75 -2.10 39.95
N GLY A 74 -8.77 -1.69 41.22
CA GLY A 74 -9.39 -0.43 41.63
C GLY A 74 -8.79 0.76 40.88
N GLY A 75 -9.63 1.54 40.19
CA GLY A 75 -9.21 2.69 39.38
C GLY A 75 -8.73 2.35 37.96
N GLU A 76 -8.74 1.08 37.57
CA GLU A 76 -8.47 0.65 36.20
C GLU A 76 -9.77 0.50 35.39
N SER A 77 -9.65 0.47 34.07
CA SER A 77 -10.70 0.19 33.10
C SER A 77 -10.12 -0.61 31.95
N ALA A 78 -10.94 -1.46 31.33
CA ALA A 78 -10.60 -2.13 30.09
C ALA A 78 -10.85 -1.16 28.92
N TYR A 79 -9.91 -1.12 27.99
CA TYR A 79 -9.98 -0.36 26.75
C TYR A 79 -9.69 -1.29 25.57
N TYR A 80 -10.63 -1.38 24.65
CA TYR A 80 -10.54 -2.13 23.42
C TYR A 80 -10.23 -1.16 22.27
N PHE A 81 -9.05 -1.32 21.69
CA PHE A 81 -8.61 -0.65 20.47
C PHE A 81 -8.76 -1.65 19.34
N ILE A 82 -9.96 -1.75 18.81
CA ILE A 82 -10.21 -2.50 17.59
C ILE A 82 -9.53 -1.72 16.46
N GLY A 83 -8.79 -2.37 15.55
CA GLY A 83 -7.93 -1.72 14.57
C GLY A 83 -8.69 -0.65 13.80
N GLY A 84 -8.19 0.58 13.90
CA GLY A 84 -8.86 1.78 13.43
C GLY A 84 -9.62 2.55 14.50
N MET A 85 -10.30 1.88 15.46
CA MET A 85 -11.38 2.42 16.30
C MET A 85 -10.87 3.31 17.44
N PRO A 86 -11.63 4.35 17.85
CA PRO A 86 -11.41 4.99 19.14
C PRO A 86 -11.43 3.93 20.25
N ALA A 87 -10.68 4.18 21.32
CA ALA A 87 -10.66 3.29 22.47
C ALA A 87 -12.09 3.12 23.02
N LEU A 88 -12.59 1.89 23.03
CA LEU A 88 -13.89 1.56 23.62
C LEU A 88 -13.71 0.98 25.00
N THR A 89 -14.59 1.29 25.95
CA THR A 89 -14.57 0.64 27.27
C THR A 89 -15.18 -0.77 27.28
N SER A 90 -15.82 -1.16 26.17
CA SER A 90 -16.37 -2.49 25.94
C SER A 90 -16.31 -2.85 24.46
N LEU A 91 -16.32 -4.16 24.15
CA LEU A 91 -16.52 -4.60 22.77
C LEU A 91 -17.94 -4.23 22.29
N PRO A 92 -18.13 -3.96 20.98
CA PRO A 92 -19.45 -3.74 20.40
C PRO A 92 -20.39 -4.89 20.71
N THR A 93 -21.61 -4.56 21.15
CA THR A 93 -22.66 -5.55 21.43
C THR A 93 -23.49 -5.88 20.18
N THR A 94 -23.37 -5.05 19.15
CA THR A 94 -23.99 -5.16 17.82
C THR A 94 -23.24 -6.13 16.91
N TYR A 95 -23.97 -6.73 15.96
CA TYR A 95 -23.42 -7.64 14.95
C TYR A 95 -22.95 -6.83 13.74
N ASP A 96 -21.73 -6.31 13.83
CA ASP A 96 -21.20 -5.31 12.90
C ASP A 96 -20.28 -5.88 11.82
N PHE A 97 -19.71 -7.07 12.06
CA PHE A 97 -18.72 -7.67 11.17
C PHE A 97 -19.37 -8.62 10.17
N ASN A 98 -18.76 -8.81 9.01
CA ASN A 98 -19.24 -9.69 7.95
C ASN A 98 -18.23 -10.81 7.69
N PRO A 99 -18.66 -11.90 7.03
CA PRO A 99 -17.74 -12.89 6.49
C PRO A 99 -16.67 -12.24 5.60
N GLY A 100 -15.44 -12.71 5.72
CA GLY A 100 -14.26 -12.18 5.06
C GLY A 100 -13.61 -10.97 5.76
N ASP A 101 -14.16 -10.46 6.86
CA ASP A 101 -13.58 -9.33 7.59
C ASP A 101 -12.31 -9.71 8.38
N SER A 102 -11.30 -8.83 8.31
CA SER A 102 -10.04 -8.96 9.05
C SER A 102 -10.07 -7.91 10.16
N ILE A 103 -10.05 -8.36 11.42
CA ILE A 103 -10.24 -7.51 12.58
C ILE A 103 -9.05 -7.67 13.51
N SER A 104 -8.35 -6.56 13.75
CA SER A 104 -7.34 -6.46 14.79
C SER A 104 -7.98 -5.91 16.06
N ILE A 105 -7.59 -6.34 17.25
CA ILE A 105 -7.99 -5.74 18.52
C ILE A 105 -6.83 -5.76 19.50
N ILE A 106 -6.52 -4.61 20.06
CA ILE A 106 -5.70 -4.53 21.28
C ILE A 106 -6.65 -4.32 22.44
N LEU A 107 -6.59 -5.18 23.44
CA LEU A 107 -7.16 -4.88 24.75
C LEU A 107 -6.03 -4.30 25.61
N ALA A 108 -6.30 -3.21 26.30
CA ALA A 108 -5.47 -2.74 27.40
C ALA A 108 -6.31 -2.59 28.68
N ILE A 109 -5.70 -2.83 29.83
CA ILE A 109 -6.26 -2.43 31.12
C ILE A 109 -5.42 -1.28 31.64
N ALA A 110 -6.06 -0.13 31.85
CA ALA A 110 -5.40 1.15 32.13
C ALA A 110 -6.25 2.03 33.06
N GLN A 111 -5.65 3.04 33.68
CA GLN A 111 -6.36 3.98 34.56
C GLN A 111 -7.03 5.16 33.83
N THR A 112 -6.58 5.50 32.61
CA THR A 112 -7.13 6.62 31.82
C THR A 112 -7.31 6.26 30.33
N PRO A 113 -8.38 6.76 29.66
CA PRO A 113 -8.60 6.57 28.22
C PRO A 113 -7.88 7.60 27.36
N ASN A 114 -7.43 8.70 27.97
CA ASN A 114 -6.82 9.82 27.28
C ASN A 114 -5.33 9.74 27.49
N GLY A 115 -4.59 9.97 26.40
CA GLY A 115 -3.14 10.06 26.44
C GLY A 115 -2.69 10.97 27.60
N PRO A 116 -1.68 10.57 28.37
CA PRO A 116 -0.86 9.37 28.19
C PRO A 116 -1.51 8.04 28.60
N TYR A 117 -1.47 7.05 27.70
CA TYR A 117 -1.99 5.70 27.93
C TYR A 117 -1.06 4.88 28.84
N HIS A 118 -1.56 4.43 29.99
CA HIS A 118 -0.82 3.59 30.96
C HIS A 118 -1.34 2.15 30.92
N TRP A 119 -0.75 1.30 30.09
CA TRP A 119 -1.25 -0.06 29.88
C TRP A 119 -0.53 -1.06 30.78
N ASN A 120 -1.08 -1.30 31.96
CA ASN A 120 -0.51 -2.25 32.93
C ASN A 120 -0.58 -3.68 32.42
N ARG A 121 -1.60 -3.99 31.60
CA ARG A 121 -1.86 -5.31 31.02
C ARG A 121 -2.43 -5.14 29.63
N LYS A 122 -2.02 -5.97 28.67
CA LYS A 122 -2.51 -5.90 27.30
C LYS A 122 -2.66 -7.27 26.63
N ALA A 123 -3.60 -7.37 25.71
CA ALA A 123 -3.75 -8.50 24.80
C ALA A 123 -3.85 -7.99 23.37
N PHE A 124 -3.45 -8.83 22.41
CA PHE A 124 -3.65 -8.56 20.99
C PHE A 124 -4.43 -9.71 20.38
N VAL A 125 -5.34 -9.38 19.49
CA VAL A 125 -6.12 -10.35 18.72
C VAL A 125 -6.11 -9.89 17.26
N GLN A 126 -5.82 -10.81 16.33
CA GLN A 126 -6.19 -10.68 14.93
C GLN A 126 -7.19 -11.80 14.61
N LEU A 127 -8.33 -11.44 14.03
CA LEU A 127 -9.32 -12.38 13.53
C LEU A 127 -9.47 -12.21 12.03
N MET A 128 -9.63 -13.31 11.32
CA MET A 128 -10.15 -13.34 9.97
C MET A 128 -11.43 -14.16 10.01
N LEU A 129 -12.56 -13.47 9.88
CA LEU A 129 -13.86 -14.09 9.78
C LEU A 129 -13.90 -14.82 8.43
N GLY A 130 -14.01 -16.15 8.44
CA GLY A 130 -13.97 -16.94 7.21
C GLY A 130 -15.15 -16.68 6.27
N THR A 131 -15.39 -17.61 5.35
CA THR A 131 -16.59 -17.60 4.52
C THR A 131 -17.83 -17.75 5.40
N ASP A 132 -18.98 -17.24 4.94
CA ASP A 132 -20.28 -17.48 5.56
C ASP A 132 -20.41 -18.96 5.99
N PRO A 133 -21.11 -19.29 7.10
CA PRO A 133 -21.71 -20.61 7.18
C PRO A 133 -22.53 -20.79 5.91
N LEU A 134 -22.15 -21.77 5.07
CA LEU A 134 -22.67 -21.97 3.72
C LEU A 134 -24.18 -21.69 3.70
N PRO A 135 -24.64 -20.61 3.05
CA PRO A 135 -26.03 -20.52 2.65
C PRO A 135 -26.25 -21.75 1.78
N THR A 136 -27.30 -22.51 2.04
CA THR A 136 -27.71 -23.62 1.17
C THR A 136 -27.69 -23.13 -0.29
N TYR A 137 -26.66 -23.57 -1.01
CA TYR A 137 -26.30 -23.34 -2.41
C TYR A 137 -27.35 -22.54 -3.22
N GLN A 138 -27.09 -21.26 -3.48
CA GLN A 138 -27.77 -20.48 -4.51
C GLN A 138 -26.71 -19.84 -5.42
N PRO A 139 -26.33 -20.46 -6.54
CA PRO A 139 -25.30 -19.96 -7.47
C PRO A 139 -25.73 -18.74 -8.30
N ALA A 140 -26.78 -18.03 -7.88
CA ALA A 140 -27.43 -16.95 -8.65
C ALA A 140 -27.08 -15.52 -8.16
N LEU A 141 -26.30 -15.36 -7.09
CA LEU A 141 -26.01 -14.06 -6.48
C LEU A 141 -24.54 -13.64 -6.64
N PRO A 142 -24.23 -12.32 -6.60
CA PRO A 142 -22.86 -11.84 -6.62
C PRO A 142 -22.05 -12.47 -5.48
N TYR A 143 -20.94 -13.11 -5.81
CA TYR A 143 -20.02 -13.67 -4.83
C TYR A 143 -18.98 -12.62 -4.43
N ARG A 144 -18.87 -12.31 -3.13
CA ARG A 144 -17.80 -11.45 -2.60
C ARG A 144 -16.50 -12.24 -2.56
N VAL A 145 -15.46 -11.71 -3.19
CA VAL A 145 -14.10 -12.25 -3.06
C VAL A 145 -13.57 -11.89 -1.69
N THR A 146 -13.16 -12.89 -0.91
CA THR A 146 -12.57 -12.70 0.42
C THR A 146 -11.05 -12.84 0.36
N ARG A 147 -10.36 -12.25 1.34
CA ARG A 147 -8.91 -12.45 1.51
C ARG A 147 -8.55 -13.94 1.43
N PRO A 148 -7.46 -14.32 0.76
CA PRO A 148 -7.13 -15.72 0.58
C PRO A 148 -6.62 -16.36 1.89
N PRO A 149 -6.93 -17.65 2.16
CA PRO A 149 -6.51 -18.33 3.38
C PRO A 149 -4.99 -18.43 3.61
N TRP A 150 -4.17 -18.31 2.56
CA TRP A 150 -2.71 -18.32 2.69
C TRP A 150 -2.13 -16.97 3.16
N LEU A 151 -2.93 -15.89 3.14
CA LEU A 151 -2.62 -14.62 3.84
C LEU A 151 -3.26 -14.55 5.22
N ALA A 152 -3.89 -15.63 5.69
CA ALA A 152 -4.44 -15.70 7.03
C ALA A 152 -3.41 -15.22 8.06
N PRO A 153 -3.84 -14.52 9.11
CA PRO A 153 -2.91 -14.13 10.15
C PRO A 153 -2.49 -15.40 10.90
N THR A 154 -1.26 -15.86 10.69
CA THR A 154 -0.59 -16.83 11.56
C THR A 154 0.75 -16.29 12.06
N ASP A 155 1.32 -15.34 11.33
CA ASP A 155 2.48 -14.52 11.69
C ASP A 155 2.24 -13.13 11.07
N ILE A 156 2.11 -12.10 11.91
CA ILE A 156 1.84 -10.73 11.46
C ILE A 156 3.11 -9.93 11.19
N TRP A 157 4.30 -10.48 11.49
CA TRP A 157 5.56 -9.73 11.45
C TRP A 157 6.37 -9.96 10.18
N VAL A 158 5.97 -10.93 9.35
CA VAL A 158 6.72 -11.30 8.14
C VAL A 158 5.78 -11.39 6.94
N ALA A 159 6.20 -10.83 5.80
CA ALA A 159 5.49 -10.95 4.54
C ALA A 159 5.30 -12.44 4.16
N ARG A 160 4.07 -12.92 4.08
CA ARG A 160 3.73 -14.32 3.78
C ARG A 160 3.61 -14.60 2.30
N GLY A 161 3.17 -13.64 1.50
CA GLY A 161 2.85 -13.83 0.08
C GLY A 161 4.02 -14.42 -0.71
N MET A 162 5.25 -14.01 -0.41
CA MET A 162 6.44 -14.56 -1.07
C MET A 162 6.58 -16.08 -0.88
N LYS A 163 6.21 -16.62 0.29
CA LYS A 163 6.38 -18.03 0.66
C LYS A 163 5.13 -18.86 0.38
N ASP A 164 3.97 -18.32 0.74
CA ASP A 164 2.73 -19.08 0.87
C ASP A 164 1.76 -18.83 -0.29
N ALA A 165 1.98 -17.78 -1.11
CA ALA A 165 1.11 -17.55 -2.25
C ALA A 165 1.22 -18.70 -3.27
N PRO A 166 0.09 -19.14 -3.84
CA PRO A 166 0.08 -20.13 -4.90
C PRO A 166 0.68 -19.55 -6.18
N THR A 167 1.07 -20.44 -7.09
CA THR A 167 1.32 -20.07 -8.49
C THR A 167 0.03 -19.52 -9.09
N MET A 168 0.08 -18.33 -9.66
CA MET A 168 -1.05 -17.75 -10.39
C MET A 168 -0.59 -16.82 -11.51
N SER A 169 -1.48 -16.55 -12.46
CA SER A 169 -1.29 -15.54 -13.49
C SER A 169 -2.24 -14.38 -13.25
N LEU A 170 -1.80 -13.18 -13.59
CA LEU A 170 -2.65 -11.99 -13.55
C LEU A 170 -3.24 -11.75 -14.95
N PRO A 171 -4.55 -11.51 -15.06
CA PRO A 171 -5.19 -11.08 -16.30
C PRO A 171 -4.54 -9.84 -16.89
N ASP A 172 -4.83 -9.53 -18.16
CA ASP A 172 -4.47 -8.27 -18.82
C ASP A 172 -2.95 -8.03 -18.86
N ASN A 173 -2.17 -9.11 -18.78
CA ASN A 173 -0.71 -9.10 -18.67
C ASN A 173 -0.18 -8.19 -17.55
N ARG A 174 -0.92 -8.09 -16.42
CA ARG A 174 -0.52 -7.20 -15.33
C ARG A 174 0.85 -7.54 -14.79
N ILE A 175 1.62 -6.50 -14.50
CA ILE A 175 2.91 -6.62 -13.85
C ILE A 175 2.75 -6.60 -12.33
N PHE A 176 3.47 -7.47 -11.65
CA PHE A 176 3.65 -7.39 -10.21
C PHE A 176 5.11 -7.69 -9.90
N THR A 177 5.80 -6.73 -9.30
CA THR A 177 7.17 -6.91 -8.85
C THR A 177 7.25 -6.82 -7.33
N ILE A 178 8.26 -7.45 -6.75
CA ILE A 178 8.51 -7.43 -5.31
C ILE A 178 9.94 -7.03 -5.00
N VAL A 179 10.23 -6.76 -3.73
CA VAL A 179 11.58 -6.72 -3.19
C VAL A 179 11.81 -7.99 -2.40
N LYS A 180 12.99 -8.62 -2.48
CA LYS A 180 13.27 -9.80 -1.65
C LYS A 180 13.44 -9.36 -0.19
N LYS A 181 12.54 -9.83 0.66
CA LYS A 181 12.52 -9.44 2.07
C LYS A 181 12.58 -10.60 3.06
N ARG A 182 12.49 -11.83 2.54
CA ARG A 182 12.60 -13.05 3.33
C ARG A 182 13.94 -13.71 3.07
N THR A 183 14.54 -14.26 4.12
CA THR A 183 15.78 -15.04 4.07
C THR A 183 15.53 -16.53 3.88
N ASP A 184 14.34 -17.03 4.24
CA ASP A 184 13.96 -18.45 4.16
C ASP A 184 13.41 -18.87 2.79
N ILE A 185 13.43 -17.98 1.80
CA ILE A 185 13.02 -18.27 0.42
C ILE A 185 13.93 -17.56 -0.58
N THR A 186 14.22 -18.21 -1.71
CA THR A 186 15.03 -17.63 -2.79
C THR A 186 14.17 -16.82 -3.75
N SER A 187 14.70 -15.70 -4.24
CA SER A 187 14.08 -14.89 -5.30
C SER A 187 13.67 -15.73 -6.52
N GLU A 188 14.54 -16.63 -6.96
CA GLU A 188 14.28 -17.53 -8.08
C GLU A 188 13.04 -18.40 -7.86
N SER A 189 12.84 -18.92 -6.64
CA SER A 189 11.67 -19.75 -6.33
C SER A 189 10.36 -18.96 -6.36
N VAL A 190 10.39 -17.66 -6.03
CA VAL A 190 9.20 -16.80 -6.09
C VAL A 190 8.84 -16.50 -7.55
N VAL A 191 9.82 -16.06 -8.35
CA VAL A 191 9.59 -15.62 -9.73
C VAL A 191 9.31 -16.79 -10.67
N THR A 192 10.10 -17.87 -10.59
CA THR A 192 9.95 -19.04 -11.49
C THR A 192 8.61 -19.74 -11.28
N LEU A 193 8.15 -19.85 -10.02
CA LEU A 193 6.85 -20.41 -9.69
C LEU A 193 5.70 -19.41 -9.90
N ARG A 194 5.96 -18.15 -10.28
CA ARG A 194 4.93 -17.09 -10.38
C ARG A 194 4.09 -17.01 -9.10
N ARG A 195 4.71 -17.10 -7.92
CA ARG A 195 3.98 -17.02 -6.65
C ARG A 195 3.24 -15.70 -6.57
N GLY A 196 1.94 -15.74 -6.37
CA GLY A 196 1.10 -14.54 -6.37
C GLY A 196 1.16 -13.73 -7.68
N GLY A 197 1.56 -14.33 -8.81
CA GLY A 197 1.68 -13.63 -10.08
C GLY A 197 2.94 -12.76 -10.24
N VAL A 198 3.91 -12.88 -9.32
CA VAL A 198 5.17 -12.10 -9.37
C VAL A 198 5.91 -12.36 -10.69
N LEU A 199 6.25 -11.27 -11.38
CA LEU A 199 6.99 -11.30 -12.65
C LEU A 199 8.48 -11.01 -12.49
N ALA A 200 8.83 -10.17 -11.53
CA ALA A 200 10.20 -9.76 -11.29
C ALA A 200 10.45 -9.44 -9.82
N VAL A 201 11.72 -9.46 -9.43
CA VAL A 201 12.17 -9.16 -8.08
C VAL A 201 13.32 -8.17 -8.09
N MET A 202 13.29 -7.24 -7.16
CA MET A 202 14.40 -6.36 -6.88
C MET A 202 15.38 -7.11 -5.97
N ASP A 203 16.32 -7.82 -6.60
CA ASP A 203 17.38 -8.59 -5.94
C ASP A 203 18.61 -8.64 -6.86
N ASN A 204 19.78 -8.30 -6.31
CA ASN A 204 21.05 -8.31 -7.02
C ASN A 204 21.51 -9.72 -7.40
N ASP A 205 21.02 -10.74 -6.70
CA ASP A 205 21.40 -12.14 -6.93
C ASP A 205 20.45 -12.83 -7.94
N SER A 206 19.34 -12.19 -8.32
CA SER A 206 18.37 -12.76 -9.26
C SER A 206 18.86 -12.66 -10.72
N PRO A 207 18.64 -13.67 -11.57
CA PRO A 207 18.93 -13.59 -13.01
C PRO A 207 18.31 -12.36 -13.69
N ALA A 208 18.98 -11.80 -14.69
CA ALA A 208 18.55 -10.57 -15.37
C ALA A 208 17.12 -10.64 -15.95
N ASN A 209 16.71 -11.80 -16.48
CA ASN A 209 15.36 -12.03 -17.01
C ASN A 209 14.26 -12.17 -15.93
N GLN A 210 14.61 -12.10 -14.65
CA GLN A 210 13.71 -12.15 -13.49
C GLN A 210 13.84 -10.90 -12.60
N ARG A 211 14.70 -9.95 -13.00
CA ARG A 211 15.07 -8.80 -12.19
C ARG A 211 14.27 -7.56 -12.58
N ILE A 212 13.97 -6.72 -11.58
CA ILE A 212 13.68 -5.30 -11.81
C ILE A 212 14.86 -4.46 -11.29
N ASN A 213 15.37 -3.58 -12.15
CA ASN A 213 16.36 -2.58 -11.76
C ASN A 213 15.65 -1.33 -11.24
N TRP A 214 16.18 -0.80 -10.14
CA TRP A 214 15.78 0.48 -9.57
C TRP A 214 17.04 1.31 -9.44
N SER A 215 17.15 2.37 -10.23
CA SER A 215 18.35 3.21 -10.30
C SER A 215 18.12 4.55 -9.62
N HIS A 216 19.14 5.10 -8.98
CA HIS A 216 19.10 6.42 -8.38
C HIS A 216 20.18 7.31 -9.00
N SER A 217 20.03 8.62 -8.87
CA SER A 217 21.01 9.57 -9.38
C SER A 217 22.43 9.37 -8.84
N ARG A 218 22.59 8.80 -7.64
CA ARG A 218 23.91 8.39 -7.11
C ARG A 218 24.63 7.38 -7.99
N ASP A 219 23.90 6.59 -8.78
CA ASP A 219 24.46 5.56 -9.68
C ASP A 219 25.17 6.20 -10.90
N LEU A 220 25.05 7.52 -11.07
CA LEU A 220 25.85 8.28 -12.02
C LEU A 220 27.31 8.48 -11.57
N ALA A 221 27.62 8.24 -10.29
CA ALA A 221 28.99 8.32 -9.79
C ALA A 221 29.81 7.09 -10.24
N VAL A 222 30.67 7.27 -11.25
CA VAL A 222 31.57 6.22 -11.76
C VAL A 222 33.04 6.56 -11.54
N PRO A 223 33.92 5.55 -11.32
CA PRO A 223 35.36 5.76 -11.18
C PRO A 223 35.95 6.53 -12.37
N GLY A 224 36.72 7.57 -12.07
CA GLY A 224 37.40 8.40 -13.08
C GLY A 224 36.53 9.50 -13.71
N ALA A 225 35.27 9.63 -13.33
CA ALA A 225 34.45 10.79 -13.66
C ALA A 225 34.50 11.86 -12.55
N PRO A 226 34.16 13.13 -12.84
CA PRO A 226 33.91 14.13 -11.80
C PRO A 226 32.86 13.65 -10.79
N PRO A 227 32.90 14.12 -9.52
CA PRO A 227 31.84 13.84 -8.56
C PRO A 227 30.47 14.23 -9.13
N ALA A 228 29.47 13.38 -8.90
CA ALA A 228 28.10 13.65 -9.31
C ALA A 228 27.45 14.81 -8.51
N ASN A 229 28.06 15.24 -7.40
CA ASN A 229 27.63 16.39 -6.59
C ASN A 229 28.41 17.66 -6.91
N THR A 230 27.70 18.77 -7.06
CA THR A 230 28.29 20.12 -7.00
C THR A 230 27.44 21.04 -6.15
N GLY A 231 28.09 21.83 -5.28
CA GLY A 231 27.42 22.71 -4.32
C GLY A 231 26.53 23.81 -4.92
N ASP A 232 26.70 24.13 -6.21
CA ASP A 232 25.99 25.22 -6.88
C ASP A 232 25.17 24.75 -8.12
N GLY A 233 25.06 23.43 -8.35
CA GLY A 233 24.49 22.83 -9.57
C GLY A 233 23.56 21.64 -9.31
N TYR A 234 22.99 21.05 -10.37
CA TYR A 234 22.20 19.81 -10.25
C TYR A 234 23.09 18.56 -10.35
N GLY A 235 22.57 17.43 -9.86
CA GLY A 235 23.31 16.16 -9.88
C GLY A 235 23.73 15.75 -11.28
N GLY A 236 25.00 15.41 -11.46
CA GLY A 236 25.54 14.97 -12.74
C GLY A 236 25.75 16.08 -13.78
N GLN A 237 25.55 17.36 -13.45
CA GLN A 237 25.73 18.50 -14.40
C GLN A 237 27.12 18.51 -15.08
N ASN A 238 28.17 18.09 -14.37
CA ASN A 238 29.53 18.04 -14.87
C ASN A 238 29.90 16.73 -15.59
N LEU A 239 28.98 15.77 -15.66
CA LEU A 239 29.23 14.51 -16.35
C LEU A 239 29.12 14.70 -17.85
N THR A 240 30.12 14.19 -18.56
CA THR A 240 30.09 14.13 -20.03
C THR A 240 29.18 12.99 -20.48
N ASN A 241 28.75 13.01 -21.76
CA ASN A 241 27.99 11.90 -22.33
C ASN A 241 28.73 10.54 -22.21
N ASN A 242 30.07 10.54 -22.28
CA ASN A 242 30.85 9.32 -22.08
C ASN A 242 30.77 8.82 -20.62
N ASP A 243 30.69 9.71 -19.65
CA ASP A 243 30.53 9.34 -18.24
C ASP A 243 29.14 8.76 -17.98
N ILE A 244 28.10 9.34 -18.60
CA ILE A 244 26.73 8.79 -18.58
C ILE A 244 26.67 7.41 -19.22
N ILE A 245 27.33 7.19 -20.36
CA ILE A 245 27.42 5.86 -21.00
C ILE A 245 28.14 4.86 -20.08
N LYS A 246 29.23 5.26 -19.43
CA LYS A 246 29.95 4.40 -18.47
C LYS A 246 29.04 4.03 -17.30
N ALA A 247 28.35 5.00 -16.69
CA ALA A 247 27.41 4.77 -15.59
C ALA A 247 26.28 3.82 -16.00
N SER A 248 25.66 4.08 -17.15
CA SER A 248 24.63 3.22 -17.73
C SER A 248 25.14 1.79 -17.94
N ASN A 249 26.40 1.62 -18.36
CA ASN A 249 26.97 0.30 -18.60
C ASN A 249 27.22 -0.52 -17.32
N VAL A 250 27.38 0.12 -16.16
CA VAL A 250 27.54 -0.59 -14.86
C VAL A 250 26.27 -1.36 -14.49
N ILE A 251 25.09 -0.82 -14.83
CA ILE A 251 23.81 -1.46 -14.49
C ILE A 251 23.46 -2.50 -15.57
N PRO A 252 23.33 -3.81 -15.24
CA PRO A 252 22.97 -4.83 -16.23
C PRO A 252 21.59 -4.57 -16.84
N CYS A 253 21.28 -5.12 -18.02
CA CYS A 253 19.89 -5.16 -18.50
C CYS A 253 19.05 -6.07 -17.59
N ALA A 254 17.75 -5.80 -17.49
CA ALA A 254 16.80 -6.51 -16.64
C ALA A 254 15.45 -6.65 -17.34
N LEU A 255 14.51 -7.39 -16.74
CA LEU A 255 13.16 -7.54 -17.30
C LEU A 255 12.38 -6.23 -17.26
N PHE A 256 12.56 -5.46 -16.18
CA PHE A 256 11.97 -4.13 -15.99
C PHE A 256 13.00 -3.17 -15.42
N GLU A 257 12.86 -1.88 -15.74
CA GLU A 257 13.65 -0.80 -15.14
C GLU A 257 12.73 0.32 -14.66
N ALA A 258 13.20 1.00 -13.62
CA ALA A 258 12.63 2.23 -13.13
C ALA A 258 13.71 2.99 -12.36
N ASN A 259 13.48 4.26 -12.08
CA ASN A 259 14.49 5.06 -11.40
C ASN A 259 13.94 6.25 -10.59
N GLU A 260 14.83 6.84 -9.79
CA GLU A 260 14.59 8.05 -8.97
C GLU A 260 15.66 9.11 -9.27
N PHE A 261 15.98 9.30 -10.54
CA PHE A 261 17.05 10.22 -10.90
C PHE A 261 16.77 11.66 -10.50
N GLN A 262 15.50 12.05 -10.42
CA GLN A 262 15.10 13.42 -10.05
C GLN A 262 15.07 13.67 -8.54
N GLU A 263 15.19 12.64 -7.70
CA GLU A 263 15.04 12.76 -6.25
C GLU A 263 16.37 12.73 -5.49
N GLY A 264 16.35 13.35 -4.30
CA GLY A 264 17.47 13.38 -3.35
C GLY A 264 18.55 14.43 -3.65
N LEU A 265 19.62 14.38 -2.84
CA LEU A 265 20.76 15.31 -2.90
C LEU A 265 21.47 15.31 -4.27
N TYR A 266 21.29 14.24 -5.05
CA TYR A 266 21.91 14.03 -6.36
C TYR A 266 20.90 14.23 -7.52
N GLY A 267 19.73 14.83 -7.29
CA GLY A 267 18.66 14.95 -8.29
C GLY A 267 19.12 15.52 -9.64
N VAL A 268 18.72 14.85 -10.72
CA VAL A 268 18.98 15.17 -12.13
C VAL A 268 17.66 15.61 -12.77
N PRO A 269 17.45 16.91 -13.05
CA PRO A 269 16.19 17.40 -13.57
C PRO A 269 15.84 16.83 -14.95
N ASP A 270 14.54 16.67 -15.23
CA ASP A 270 14.04 16.22 -16.55
C ASP A 270 14.43 17.11 -17.72
N PHE A 271 14.69 18.40 -17.48
CA PHE A 271 15.16 19.30 -18.54
C PHE A 271 16.66 19.17 -18.83
N SER A 272 17.42 18.41 -18.03
CA SER A 272 18.87 18.32 -18.19
C SER A 272 19.26 17.39 -19.35
N PRO A 273 20.34 17.70 -20.10
CA PRO A 273 20.84 16.80 -21.14
C PRO A 273 21.23 15.41 -20.61
N GLN A 274 21.80 15.34 -19.41
CA GLN A 274 22.24 14.09 -18.78
C GLN A 274 21.08 13.13 -18.52
N TYR A 275 19.89 13.66 -18.20
CA TYR A 275 18.69 12.87 -18.01
C TYR A 275 18.30 12.11 -19.29
N PHE A 276 18.24 12.80 -20.43
CA PHE A 276 17.95 12.16 -21.72
C PHE A 276 19.10 11.26 -22.22
N GLN A 277 20.36 11.68 -22.00
CA GLN A 277 21.53 10.88 -22.37
C GLN A 277 21.55 9.53 -21.66
N TRP A 278 21.09 9.45 -20.41
CA TRP A 278 20.95 8.19 -19.70
C TRP A 278 20.02 7.22 -20.44
N TYR A 279 18.78 7.64 -20.72
CA TYR A 279 17.81 6.78 -21.39
C TYR A 279 18.26 6.41 -22.80
N ALA A 280 18.92 7.32 -23.53
CA ALA A 280 19.48 7.01 -24.84
C ALA A 280 20.58 5.94 -24.74
N ALA A 281 21.45 6.03 -23.72
CA ALA A 281 22.47 5.04 -23.46
C ALA A 281 21.86 3.68 -23.05
N ARG A 282 20.83 3.68 -22.21
CA ARG A 282 20.07 2.46 -21.86
C ARG A 282 19.45 1.82 -23.09
N LEU A 283 18.69 2.58 -23.88
CA LEU A 283 18.06 2.10 -25.11
C LEU A 283 19.08 1.45 -26.06
N LYS A 284 20.24 2.10 -26.24
CA LYS A 284 21.33 1.54 -27.05
C LYS A 284 21.89 0.24 -26.46
N LYS A 285 22.06 0.15 -25.14
CA LYS A 285 22.54 -1.06 -24.46
C LYS A 285 21.57 -2.23 -24.62
N TYR A 286 20.26 -1.97 -24.54
CA TYR A 286 19.22 -2.98 -24.76
C TYR A 286 19.20 -3.49 -26.21
N ALA A 287 19.59 -2.66 -27.18
CA ALA A 287 19.71 -3.04 -28.59
C ALA A 287 21.03 -3.76 -28.93
N ASP A 288 22.05 -3.70 -28.06
CA ASP A 288 23.37 -4.31 -28.28
C ASP A 288 23.39 -5.78 -27.82
N PRO A 289 23.60 -6.77 -28.71
CA PRO A 289 23.68 -8.18 -28.33
C PRO A 289 24.79 -8.50 -27.33
N LEU A 290 25.84 -7.69 -27.25
CA LEU A 290 26.91 -7.86 -26.26
C LEU A 290 26.50 -7.31 -24.89
N GLY A 291 25.73 -6.21 -24.87
CA GLY A 291 25.21 -5.58 -23.65
C GLY A 291 23.95 -6.26 -23.10
N ASN A 292 23.17 -6.90 -23.97
CA ASN A 292 21.92 -7.60 -23.68
C ASN A 292 21.91 -9.00 -24.33
N PRO A 293 22.77 -9.93 -23.87
CA PRO A 293 22.91 -11.26 -24.48
C PRO A 293 21.64 -12.13 -24.35
N LEU A 294 20.71 -11.75 -23.46
CA LEU A 294 19.44 -12.44 -23.27
C LEU A 294 18.32 -11.89 -24.17
N GLY A 295 18.56 -10.82 -24.94
CA GLY A 295 17.56 -10.20 -25.82
C GLY A 295 16.35 -9.65 -25.05
N LEU A 296 16.55 -9.14 -23.84
CA LEU A 296 15.49 -8.58 -23.01
C LEU A 296 14.87 -7.34 -23.67
N PRO A 297 13.55 -7.12 -23.57
CA PRO A 297 12.92 -5.93 -24.11
C PRO A 297 13.28 -4.70 -23.27
N PHE A 298 13.41 -3.53 -23.90
CA PHE A 298 13.51 -2.27 -23.17
C PHE A 298 12.15 -1.93 -22.56
N ARG A 299 12.02 -2.12 -21.24
CA ARG A 299 10.84 -1.79 -20.45
C ARG A 299 11.24 -0.97 -19.24
N ASP A 300 11.53 0.30 -19.50
CA ASP A 300 11.85 1.29 -18.47
C ASP A 300 10.60 2.12 -18.19
N PHE A 301 10.14 2.19 -16.94
CA PHE A 301 9.00 3.01 -16.52
C PHE A 301 9.40 4.45 -16.16
N GLY A 302 10.68 4.80 -16.35
CA GLY A 302 11.21 6.13 -16.15
C GLY A 302 11.35 6.54 -14.68
N THR A 303 11.54 7.84 -14.48
CA THR A 303 11.29 8.53 -13.21
C THR A 303 9.83 8.97 -13.18
N TYR A 304 9.33 9.40 -12.01
CA TYR A 304 7.99 9.97 -11.80
C TYR A 304 7.42 10.61 -13.07
N GLY A 305 6.27 10.13 -13.55
CA GLY A 305 5.65 10.64 -14.78
C GLY A 305 5.22 12.12 -14.72
N GLY A 306 5.62 12.89 -13.70
CA GLY A 306 5.22 14.28 -13.53
C GLY A 306 5.91 14.98 -12.37
N ASN A 307 7.15 15.43 -12.59
CA ASN A 307 7.98 16.16 -11.63
C ASN A 307 7.33 17.49 -11.12
N GLY A 308 6.28 18.02 -11.75
CA GLY A 308 5.68 19.29 -11.30
C GLY A 308 4.51 19.18 -10.32
N ASN A 309 3.65 18.15 -10.47
CA ASN A 309 2.24 18.36 -10.14
C ASN A 309 1.59 17.24 -9.33
N TYR A 310 1.98 15.99 -9.53
CA TYR A 310 1.18 14.88 -9.01
C TYR A 310 1.72 14.31 -7.69
N ASN A 311 2.92 14.69 -7.23
CA ASN A 311 3.55 14.13 -6.02
C ASN A 311 3.42 14.98 -4.73
N GLY A 312 3.33 16.31 -4.82
CA GLY A 312 3.00 17.21 -3.68
C GLY A 312 1.50 17.25 -3.37
N ASP A 313 1.02 17.98 -2.34
CA ASP A 313 -0.44 18.15 -2.08
C ASP A 313 -1.15 18.71 -3.33
N PRO A 314 -1.75 17.83 -4.14
CA PRO A 314 -1.73 18.02 -5.58
C PRO A 314 -2.96 18.79 -6.05
N TRP A 315 -3.92 19.05 -5.18
CA TRP A 315 -4.97 19.98 -5.49
C TRP A 315 -4.45 21.42 -5.38
N ASN A 316 -3.54 21.68 -4.44
CA ASN A 316 -3.00 23.02 -4.17
C ASN A 316 -1.84 23.41 -5.11
N TYR A 317 -0.89 22.50 -5.31
CA TYR A 317 0.34 22.80 -6.08
C TYR A 317 0.18 22.64 -7.61
N GLN A 318 -0.97 22.17 -8.10
CA GLN A 318 -1.25 21.99 -9.52
C GLN A 318 -1.80 23.20 -10.26
N VAL A 319 -1.85 24.35 -9.57
CA VAL A 319 -2.46 25.59 -10.06
C VAL A 319 -1.41 26.69 -9.97
N GLU A 320 -1.31 27.51 -11.01
CA GLU A 320 -0.45 28.70 -11.01
C GLU A 320 -0.77 29.58 -9.80
N GLY A 321 0.24 29.86 -8.96
CA GLY A 321 0.10 30.65 -7.73
C GLY A 321 -0.21 29.86 -6.45
N GLY A 322 -0.39 28.53 -6.51
CA GLY A 322 -0.52 27.67 -5.32
C GLY A 322 -1.79 27.91 -4.49
N GLY A 323 -2.96 27.75 -5.11
CA GLY A 323 -4.25 27.98 -4.48
C GLY A 323 -5.05 26.69 -4.22
N ASN A 324 -5.84 26.67 -3.13
CA ASN A 324 -6.70 25.54 -2.73
C ASN A 324 -7.94 25.38 -3.63
N LYS A 325 -7.73 25.03 -4.91
CA LYS A 325 -8.84 24.75 -5.83
C LYS A 325 -9.44 23.37 -5.57
N MET A 326 -10.77 23.30 -5.57
CA MET A 326 -11.47 22.02 -5.44
C MET A 326 -11.18 21.10 -6.65
N PRO A 327 -11.17 19.77 -6.49
CA PRO A 327 -10.86 18.84 -7.57
C PRO A 327 -11.77 18.97 -8.80
N ASN A 328 -13.03 19.38 -8.62
CA ASN A 328 -13.98 19.58 -9.71
C ASN A 328 -13.89 20.97 -10.37
N ASP A 329 -12.89 21.79 -10.04
CA ASP A 329 -12.61 23.04 -10.74
C ASP A 329 -12.30 22.77 -12.23
N PRO A 330 -12.73 23.65 -13.16
CA PRO A 330 -12.48 23.50 -14.59
C PRO A 330 -11.00 23.28 -14.96
N VAL A 331 -10.05 23.76 -14.16
CA VAL A 331 -8.61 23.55 -14.38
C VAL A 331 -8.25 22.06 -14.40
N PHE A 332 -8.84 21.25 -13.53
CA PHE A 332 -8.57 19.82 -13.48
C PHE A 332 -9.36 19.08 -14.56
N LYS A 333 -10.64 19.43 -14.77
CA LYS A 333 -11.46 18.82 -15.83
C LYS A 333 -10.84 18.98 -17.21
N THR A 334 -10.22 20.12 -17.48
CA THR A 334 -9.52 20.38 -18.74
C THR A 334 -8.41 19.35 -19.00
N LYS A 335 -7.68 18.91 -17.97
CA LYS A 335 -6.54 17.98 -18.09
C LYS A 335 -6.92 16.61 -18.66
N ILE A 336 -8.16 16.16 -18.51
CA ILE A 336 -8.63 14.86 -19.02
C ILE A 336 -9.58 14.99 -20.22
N SER A 337 -9.93 16.22 -20.60
CA SER A 337 -10.90 16.51 -21.66
C SER A 337 -10.48 16.02 -23.06
N SER A 338 -9.18 15.95 -23.34
CA SER A 338 -8.62 15.50 -24.62
C SER A 338 -7.20 14.96 -24.44
N VAL A 339 -6.70 14.24 -25.45
CA VAL A 339 -5.31 13.75 -25.47
C VAL A 339 -4.33 14.94 -25.41
N ASP A 340 -4.56 15.99 -26.19
CA ASP A 340 -3.70 17.17 -26.21
C ASP A 340 -3.69 17.89 -24.85
N ALA A 341 -4.84 18.02 -24.20
CA ALA A 341 -4.92 18.63 -22.89
C ALA A 341 -4.24 17.77 -21.80
N ALA A 342 -4.32 16.44 -21.89
CA ALA A 342 -3.59 15.54 -21.00
C ALA A 342 -2.08 15.64 -21.20
N ARG A 343 -1.64 15.71 -22.47
CA ARG A 343 -0.23 15.92 -22.81
C ARG A 343 0.31 17.23 -22.25
N GLN A 344 -0.48 18.31 -22.30
CA GLN A 344 -0.20 19.63 -21.71
C GLN A 344 0.14 19.63 -20.21
N THR A 345 -0.11 18.53 -19.49
CA THR A 345 0.03 18.51 -18.02
C THR A 345 1.44 18.26 -17.50
N CYS A 346 2.35 17.69 -18.29
CA CYS A 346 3.72 17.41 -17.84
C CYS A 346 4.76 17.36 -18.98
N SER A 347 6.01 17.57 -18.59
CA SER A 347 7.21 17.54 -19.44
C SER A 347 7.47 16.18 -20.10
N TYR A 348 6.91 15.09 -19.56
CA TYR A 348 6.97 13.75 -20.15
C TYR A 348 6.59 13.75 -21.64
N PHE A 349 5.66 14.63 -22.05
CA PHE A 349 5.11 14.71 -23.40
C PHE A 349 5.70 15.82 -24.33
N PHE A 350 6.55 16.77 -23.86
CA PHE A 350 7.02 17.91 -24.68
C PHE A 350 8.54 18.16 -24.67
N PRO A 351 9.10 18.80 -25.72
CA PRO A 351 8.93 18.51 -27.14
C PRO A 351 10.24 18.04 -27.82
N LEU A 352 10.12 17.33 -28.94
CA LEU A 352 11.14 16.79 -29.87
C LEU A 352 11.94 15.54 -29.45
N ALA A 353 12.04 15.20 -28.16
CA ALA A 353 12.71 13.98 -27.67
C ALA A 353 12.17 13.53 -26.30
N GLY A 354 10.87 13.67 -26.07
CA GLY A 354 10.22 13.29 -24.80
C GLY A 354 10.46 11.81 -24.45
N LEU A 355 10.34 11.48 -23.16
CA LEU A 355 10.56 10.13 -22.67
C LEU A 355 9.69 9.08 -23.40
N GLU A 356 8.42 9.42 -23.68
CA GLU A 356 7.51 8.59 -24.47
C GLU A 356 8.10 8.22 -25.85
N ALA A 357 8.66 9.20 -26.56
CA ALA A 357 9.25 8.99 -27.89
C ALA A 357 10.53 8.12 -27.86
N MET A 358 11.19 8.05 -26.70
CA MET A 358 12.34 7.15 -26.46
C MET A 358 11.89 5.74 -26.02
N GLY A 359 10.58 5.49 -25.94
CA GLY A 359 10.02 4.25 -25.44
C GLY A 359 10.11 4.09 -23.93
N VAL A 360 10.31 5.19 -23.19
CA VAL A 360 10.31 5.21 -21.72
C VAL A 360 8.89 5.44 -21.22
N GLY A 361 8.45 4.58 -20.33
CA GLY A 361 7.16 4.65 -19.65
C GLY A 361 7.09 5.71 -18.56
N ALA A 362 6.05 5.58 -17.73
CA ALA A 362 5.79 6.45 -16.61
C ALA A 362 5.39 5.67 -15.35
N ILE A 363 5.72 6.24 -14.20
CA ILE A 363 5.28 5.75 -12.89
C ILE A 363 4.35 6.76 -12.24
N ILE A 364 3.19 6.28 -11.79
CA ILE A 364 2.35 6.95 -10.80
C ILE A 364 2.86 6.56 -9.42
N LYS A 365 3.72 7.39 -8.84
CA LYS A 365 4.24 7.19 -7.48
C LYS A 365 3.26 7.75 -6.47
N HIS A 366 3.07 7.05 -5.36
CA HIS A 366 2.20 7.48 -4.28
C HIS A 366 2.96 7.55 -2.95
N TYR A 367 2.80 8.68 -2.26
CA TYR A 367 3.29 8.94 -0.92
C TYR A 367 2.11 9.27 -0.03
N SER A 368 1.96 8.52 1.05
CA SER A 368 1.08 8.93 2.14
C SER A 368 1.79 10.02 2.92
N ASP A 369 1.38 11.27 2.79
CA ASP A 369 1.96 12.38 3.53
C ASP A 369 1.32 12.54 4.92
N GLN A 370 0.04 12.20 5.06
CA GLN A 370 -0.71 12.35 6.30
C GLN A 370 -1.37 11.02 6.74
N PRO A 371 -1.77 10.91 8.03
CA PRO A 371 -2.59 9.79 8.50
C PRO A 371 -3.97 9.71 7.83
N ASP A 372 -4.46 10.85 7.31
CA ASP A 372 -5.64 10.91 6.44
C ASP A 372 -5.17 10.95 4.98
N TYR A 373 -5.08 9.76 4.41
CA TYR A 373 -4.51 9.49 3.11
C TYR A 373 -5.56 9.51 1.97
N ALA A 374 -6.81 9.86 2.25
CA ALA A 374 -7.91 9.84 1.29
C ALA A 374 -7.68 10.72 0.06
N SER A 375 -7.30 11.98 0.30
CA SER A 375 -7.03 12.97 -0.75
C SER A 375 -5.94 12.48 -1.72
N ARG A 376 -4.96 11.74 -1.20
CA ARG A 376 -3.85 11.18 -1.98
C ARG A 376 -4.32 10.10 -2.94
N TYR A 377 -5.21 9.21 -2.52
CA TYR A 377 -5.78 8.20 -3.41
C TYR A 377 -6.41 8.84 -4.65
N TYR A 378 -7.36 9.77 -4.48
CA TYR A 378 -8.10 10.34 -5.62
C TYR A 378 -7.19 11.07 -6.58
N ASN A 379 -6.18 11.76 -6.04
CA ASN A 379 -5.23 12.43 -6.91
C ASN A 379 -4.40 11.45 -7.75
N LYS A 380 -3.91 10.37 -7.15
CA LYS A 380 -3.13 9.37 -7.91
C LYS A 380 -3.98 8.58 -8.88
N ALA A 381 -5.24 8.30 -8.53
CA ALA A 381 -6.21 7.76 -9.47
C ALA A 381 -6.43 8.70 -10.66
N PHE A 382 -6.62 10.00 -10.40
CA PHE A 382 -6.73 11.01 -11.46
C PHE A 382 -5.45 11.15 -12.29
N ALA A 383 -4.28 11.14 -11.65
CA ALA A 383 -2.98 11.18 -12.32
C ALA A 383 -2.80 9.98 -13.27
N ALA A 384 -3.20 8.78 -12.84
CA ALA A 384 -3.18 7.59 -13.67
C ALA A 384 -4.08 7.75 -14.91
N GLU A 385 -5.28 8.32 -14.73
CA GLU A 385 -6.22 8.53 -15.83
C GLU A 385 -5.74 9.60 -16.82
N VAL A 386 -5.16 10.70 -16.34
CA VAL A 386 -4.55 11.74 -17.20
C VAL A 386 -3.35 11.18 -17.96
N MET A 387 -2.45 10.44 -17.29
CA MET A 387 -1.30 9.83 -17.96
C MET A 387 -1.72 8.81 -18.99
N ALA A 388 -2.70 7.95 -18.67
CA ALA A 388 -3.25 6.98 -19.62
C ALA A 388 -3.88 7.68 -20.84
N LYS A 389 -4.63 8.76 -20.61
CA LYS A 389 -5.20 9.60 -21.68
C LYS A 389 -4.15 10.26 -22.56
N GLY A 390 -3.03 10.70 -21.98
CA GLY A 390 -1.94 11.35 -22.71
C GLY A 390 -1.09 10.37 -23.53
N ILE A 391 -0.79 9.19 -22.99
CA ILE A 391 -0.07 8.12 -23.70
C ILE A 391 -0.90 7.61 -24.89
N ASN A 392 -2.20 7.37 -24.67
CA ASN A 392 -3.16 7.05 -25.72
C ASN A 392 -2.72 5.88 -26.64
N ASP A 393 -2.08 4.86 -26.07
CA ASP A 393 -1.59 3.65 -26.78
C ASP A 393 -2.63 2.53 -26.82
N THR A 394 -3.66 2.63 -25.99
CA THR A 394 -4.65 1.60 -25.71
C THR A 394 -6.07 2.19 -25.77
N PRO A 395 -7.10 1.36 -26.03
CA PRO A 395 -8.49 1.80 -25.95
C PRO A 395 -8.81 2.42 -24.58
N ALA A 396 -9.73 3.39 -24.56
CA ALA A 396 -10.12 4.07 -23.32
C ALA A 396 -10.51 3.06 -22.21
N GLY A 397 -9.88 3.21 -21.04
CA GLY A 397 -10.09 2.36 -19.86
C GLY A 397 -9.33 1.03 -19.86
N ILE A 398 -8.52 0.75 -20.89
CA ILE A 398 -7.42 -0.22 -20.84
C ILE A 398 -6.16 0.55 -20.47
N ALA A 399 -5.35 0.01 -19.57
CA ALA A 399 -4.14 0.68 -19.13
C ALA A 399 -3.00 0.54 -20.15
N PRO A 400 -2.23 1.62 -20.42
CA PRO A 400 -1.02 1.56 -21.24
C PRO A 400 0.01 0.56 -20.75
N ALA A 401 0.69 -0.13 -21.66
CA ALA A 401 1.69 -1.14 -21.30
C ALA A 401 2.92 -0.55 -20.57
N GLN A 402 3.11 0.77 -20.69
CA GLN A 402 4.25 1.52 -20.14
C GLN A 402 3.85 2.44 -18.98
N LEU A 403 2.68 2.27 -18.38
CA LEU A 403 2.25 3.05 -17.21
C LEU A 403 2.13 2.14 -15.99
N ALA A 404 2.97 2.30 -14.98
CA ALA A 404 2.94 1.50 -13.75
C ALA A 404 2.56 2.35 -12.53
N TYR A 405 2.09 1.69 -11.48
CA TYR A 405 1.89 2.31 -10.16
C TYR A 405 2.98 1.86 -9.20
N LEU A 406 3.34 2.77 -8.31
CA LEU A 406 4.30 2.55 -7.27
C LEU A 406 3.83 3.19 -5.97
N ASP A 407 3.96 2.45 -4.87
CA ASP A 407 3.44 2.84 -3.58
C ASP A 407 4.54 2.88 -2.53
N TRP A 408 4.66 4.00 -1.83
CA TRP A 408 5.41 4.08 -0.59
C TRP A 408 4.51 3.63 0.56
N GLY A 409 4.73 2.40 1.05
CA GLY A 409 3.96 1.82 2.15
C GLY A 409 4.19 2.48 3.53
N LYS A 410 4.71 3.71 3.57
CA LYS A 410 5.08 4.45 4.77
C LYS A 410 4.54 5.90 4.68
N VAL A 411 4.35 6.55 5.82
CA VAL A 411 3.83 7.92 5.94
C VAL A 411 5.00 8.91 6.04
N GLU A 412 5.07 9.87 5.13
CA GLU A 412 6.21 10.77 4.93
C GLU A 412 6.10 12.10 5.71
N GLY A 413 4.91 12.67 5.89
CA GLY A 413 4.72 14.09 6.26
C GLY A 413 4.17 14.35 7.68
N LEU A 414 4.78 13.77 8.73
CA LEU A 414 4.32 13.98 10.11
C LEU A 414 5.02 15.11 10.89
N GLY A 415 5.47 16.18 10.23
CA GLY A 415 6.16 17.32 10.86
C GLY A 415 5.48 18.67 10.63
N THR A 416 5.50 19.55 11.63
CA THR A 416 5.00 20.95 11.54
C THR A 416 6.01 21.94 10.99
N GLU A 417 7.26 21.53 10.78
CA GLU A 417 8.35 22.41 10.31
C GLU A 417 8.70 22.06 8.86
N ASN A 418 8.23 22.90 7.93
CA ASN A 418 8.34 22.81 6.47
C ASN A 418 9.76 22.96 5.89
N GLY A 419 10.82 22.47 6.54
CA GLY A 419 12.20 22.66 6.11
C GLY A 419 13.05 21.40 6.08
N SER A 420 13.20 20.79 4.91
CA SER A 420 14.22 19.78 4.53
C SER A 420 13.87 18.30 4.78
N LEU A 421 13.06 17.73 3.88
CA LEU A 421 12.48 16.37 3.81
C LEU A 421 13.37 15.15 4.15
N HIS A 422 14.71 15.25 4.28
CA HIS A 422 15.57 14.07 4.38
C HIS A 422 16.71 14.12 5.40
N ASN A 423 16.82 15.17 6.23
CA ASN A 423 17.88 15.25 7.24
C ASN A 423 17.31 15.67 8.60
N GLY A 424 17.30 14.75 9.56
CA GLY A 424 17.10 15.09 10.98
C GLY A 424 15.65 15.24 11.45
N TYR A 425 14.65 14.78 10.68
CA TYR A 425 13.29 14.69 11.21
C TYR A 425 13.24 13.63 12.29
N TYR A 426 12.86 14.06 13.48
CA TYR A 426 12.30 13.19 14.49
C TYR A 426 10.78 13.37 14.43
N PHE A 427 10.06 12.38 13.93
CA PHE A 427 8.63 12.18 14.14
C PHE A 427 8.36 12.17 15.63
N THR A 428 7.75 13.26 16.09
CA THR A 428 7.39 13.49 17.47
C THR A 428 6.03 12.87 17.77
N ARG A 429 5.97 12.24 18.93
CA ARG A 429 4.79 11.52 19.36
C ARG A 429 4.72 11.55 20.87
N ASN A 430 3.61 12.01 21.41
CA ASN A 430 3.39 11.93 22.86
C ASN A 430 3.05 10.49 23.27
N VAL A 431 3.82 9.95 24.22
CA VAL A 431 3.62 8.60 24.79
C VAL A 431 3.76 8.67 26.29
N GLY A 432 2.70 8.31 27.02
CA GLY A 432 2.88 7.99 28.43
C GLY A 432 3.41 9.17 29.29
N ASN A 433 3.95 8.81 30.45
CA ASN A 433 4.86 9.65 31.23
C ASN A 433 6.27 9.70 30.62
N LEU A 434 6.50 9.09 29.45
CA LEU A 434 7.77 9.15 28.71
C LEU A 434 7.94 10.48 27.96
N GLY A 435 6.87 11.28 27.88
CA GLY A 435 6.86 12.55 27.18
C GLY A 435 6.80 12.37 25.66
N THR A 436 7.43 13.29 24.94
CA THR A 436 7.49 13.24 23.48
C THR A 436 8.57 12.26 23.04
N LEU A 437 8.16 11.10 22.55
CA LEU A 437 9.04 10.20 21.80
C LEU A 437 9.32 10.79 20.43
N LYS A 438 10.56 10.62 20.00
CA LYS A 438 11.10 11.10 18.74
C LYS A 438 11.63 9.88 18.00
N THR A 439 11.04 9.54 16.86
CA THR A 439 11.59 8.53 15.95
C THR A 439 11.93 9.20 14.64
N ASP A 440 13.02 8.86 13.99
CA ASP A 440 13.35 9.39 12.66
C ASP A 440 12.86 8.48 11.53
N LYS A 441 11.95 7.54 11.83
CA LYS A 441 11.39 6.58 10.89
C LYS A 441 9.91 6.85 10.59
N HIS A 442 9.59 6.77 9.30
CA HIS A 442 8.24 6.91 8.77
C HIS A 442 7.35 5.76 9.27
N PRO A 443 6.18 6.03 9.89
CA PRO A 443 5.24 4.97 10.25
C PRO A 443 4.63 4.33 9.00
N GLN A 444 4.06 3.14 9.11
CA GLN A 444 3.42 2.47 7.97
C GLN A 444 2.01 3.02 7.70
N VAL A 445 1.55 2.86 6.46
CA VAL A 445 0.14 3.07 6.08
C VAL A 445 -0.74 1.91 6.57
N ASP A 446 -2.06 2.10 6.59
CA ASP A 446 -2.98 1.01 6.91
C ASP A 446 -2.97 -0.06 5.80
N TYR A 447 -2.92 -1.33 6.20
CA TYR A 447 -2.81 -2.46 5.28
C TYR A 447 -4.02 -2.55 4.33
N ASP A 448 -5.26 -2.45 4.85
CA ASP A 448 -6.47 -2.61 4.03
C ASP A 448 -6.60 -1.47 3.02
N TRP A 449 -6.22 -0.25 3.44
CA TRP A 449 -6.15 0.90 2.55
C TRP A 449 -5.10 0.69 1.45
N GLN A 450 -3.92 0.18 1.79
CA GLN A 450 -2.87 -0.11 0.83
C GLN A 450 -3.30 -1.14 -0.21
N VAL A 451 -4.00 -2.21 0.21
CA VAL A 451 -4.60 -3.19 -0.70
C VAL A 451 -5.57 -2.50 -1.66
N GLY A 452 -6.44 -1.62 -1.16
CA GLY A 452 -7.39 -0.85 -1.97
C GLY A 452 -6.71 0.06 -2.99
N ASN A 453 -5.64 0.76 -2.61
CA ASN A 453 -4.85 1.59 -3.51
C ASN A 453 -4.17 0.79 -4.61
N ILE A 454 -3.46 -0.27 -4.24
CA ILE A 454 -2.75 -1.13 -5.20
C ILE A 454 -3.76 -1.74 -6.17
N PHE A 455 -4.89 -2.23 -5.67
CA PHE A 455 -5.92 -2.78 -6.55
C PHE A 455 -6.51 -1.72 -7.48
N GLY A 456 -7.00 -0.60 -6.92
CA GLY A 456 -7.75 0.41 -7.66
C GLY A 456 -6.90 1.28 -8.59
N ILE A 457 -5.62 1.50 -8.28
CA ILE A 457 -4.71 2.28 -9.12
C ILE A 457 -3.82 1.34 -9.93
N ALA A 458 -3.06 0.46 -9.28
CA ALA A 458 -2.07 -0.38 -9.96
C ALA A 458 -2.69 -1.37 -10.94
N PHE A 459 -3.73 -2.08 -10.53
CA PHE A 459 -4.30 -3.14 -11.36
C PHE A 459 -5.52 -2.69 -12.17
N CYS A 460 -6.27 -1.68 -11.71
CA CYS A 460 -7.44 -1.20 -12.46
C CYS A 460 -7.14 -0.04 -13.42
N ARG A 461 -6.19 0.85 -13.09
CA ARG A 461 -5.90 2.06 -13.89
C ARG A 461 -4.53 2.06 -14.57
N THR A 462 -3.58 1.28 -14.08
CA THR A 462 -2.24 1.14 -14.69
C THR A 462 -1.96 -0.32 -15.08
N ILE A 463 -0.80 -0.61 -15.65
CA ILE A 463 -0.40 -1.97 -16.08
C ILE A 463 0.02 -2.86 -14.91
N GLY A 464 0.12 -2.32 -13.70
CA GLY A 464 0.43 -3.10 -12.52
C GLY A 464 1.26 -2.35 -11.49
N TYR A 465 1.82 -3.14 -10.57
CA TYR A 465 2.42 -2.66 -9.33
C TYR A 465 3.92 -2.93 -9.28
N ILE A 466 4.70 -1.88 -9.03
CA ILE A 466 6.11 -1.94 -8.67
C ILE A 466 6.23 -1.59 -7.18
N VAL A 467 6.61 -2.58 -6.37
CA VAL A 467 6.89 -2.34 -4.94
C VAL A 467 8.08 -1.39 -4.78
N PHE A 468 7.91 -0.36 -3.97
CA PHE A 468 8.98 0.57 -3.62
C PHE A 468 9.55 0.28 -2.24
N ASP A 469 10.78 -0.23 -2.22
CA ASP A 469 11.58 -0.37 -1.01
C ASP A 469 13.05 -0.53 -1.38
N GLU A 470 13.94 -0.40 -0.39
CA GLU A 470 15.35 -0.70 -0.59
C GLU A 470 15.60 -2.21 -0.72
N ARG A 471 16.67 -2.58 -1.45
CA ARG A 471 17.11 -3.98 -1.60
C ARG A 471 17.50 -4.65 -0.29
N SER A 472 17.80 -3.87 0.76
CA SER A 472 18.17 -4.44 2.06
C SER A 472 17.00 -5.21 2.67
N GLN A 473 17.26 -6.49 2.97
CA GLN A 473 16.35 -7.35 3.71
C GLN A 473 16.21 -6.92 5.19
N TYR A 474 17.11 -6.06 5.67
CA TYR A 474 17.13 -5.53 7.03
C TYR A 474 16.36 -4.21 7.16
N ASP A 475 15.95 -3.58 6.04
CA ASP A 475 15.15 -2.34 6.06
C ASP A 475 13.67 -2.55 6.47
N GLN A 476 13.34 -3.74 6.96
CA GLN A 476 12.02 -4.07 7.49
C GLN A 476 12.00 -3.94 8.99
N PHE A 477 10.84 -3.56 9.53
CA PHE A 477 10.44 -3.96 10.87
C PHE A 477 10.72 -5.46 10.99
N GLY A 478 11.71 -5.81 11.80
CA GLY A 478 12.25 -7.16 11.80
C GLY A 478 11.21 -8.17 12.25
N THR A 479 11.63 -9.43 12.41
CA THR A 479 10.85 -10.46 13.12
C THR A 479 10.59 -10.11 14.59
N ASN A 480 11.14 -8.98 15.07
CA ASN A 480 11.00 -8.46 16.43
C ASN A 480 9.97 -7.31 16.44
N PRO A 481 8.79 -7.49 17.06
CA PRO A 481 7.78 -6.43 17.21
C PRO A 481 8.22 -5.25 18.08
N ASN A 482 9.36 -5.41 18.76
CA ASN A 482 10.00 -4.38 19.58
C ASN A 482 11.17 -3.69 18.86
N GLU A 483 11.33 -3.84 17.55
CA GLU A 483 12.34 -3.12 16.77
C GLU A 483 11.72 -2.65 15.45
N VAL A 484 11.79 -1.35 15.18
CA VAL A 484 11.24 -0.80 13.93
C VAL A 484 12.06 -1.23 12.72
N LYS A 485 13.34 -1.63 12.89
CA LYS A 485 14.17 -2.27 11.88
C LYS A 485 15.22 -3.19 12.50
N ALA A 486 15.45 -4.36 11.90
CA ALA A 486 16.68 -5.11 12.19
C ALA A 486 17.88 -4.28 11.73
N ARG A 487 18.97 -4.25 12.50
CA ARG A 487 20.18 -3.53 12.08
C ARG A 487 20.73 -4.17 10.82
N ASP A 488 20.95 -3.37 9.77
CA ASP A 488 21.80 -3.81 8.67
C ASP A 488 23.23 -3.99 9.22
N PRO A 489 23.81 -5.21 9.17
CA PRO A 489 25.11 -5.50 9.78
C PRO A 489 26.22 -4.55 9.31
N ASP A 490 26.09 -4.01 8.10
CA ASP A 490 27.10 -3.17 7.45
C ASP A 490 26.92 -1.67 7.73
N THR A 491 25.93 -1.30 8.57
CA THR A 491 25.67 0.10 8.95
C THR A 491 26.22 0.44 10.33
N SER A 492 26.77 1.66 10.47
CA SER A 492 27.31 2.16 11.73
C SER A 492 26.24 2.17 12.85
N PRO A 493 26.57 1.79 14.11
CA PRO A 493 25.60 1.63 15.21
C PRO A 493 24.77 2.86 15.57
N SER A 494 25.16 4.05 15.12
CA SER A 494 24.47 5.29 15.42
C SER A 494 23.55 5.65 14.26
N SER A 495 22.23 5.46 14.43
CA SER A 495 21.18 6.49 14.17
C SER A 495 19.79 5.99 13.77
N TRP A 496 19.50 4.69 13.58
CA TRP A 496 18.29 4.34 12.81
C TRP A 496 17.36 3.30 13.41
N GLN A 497 17.34 3.17 14.73
CA GLN A 497 16.50 2.21 15.42
C GLN A 497 15.52 2.95 16.33
N TRP A 498 14.24 2.55 16.27
CA TRP A 498 13.48 2.62 17.51
C TRP A 498 14.10 1.59 18.45
N GLN A 499 15.03 2.05 19.27
CA GLN A 499 15.42 1.34 20.48
C GLN A 499 14.52 1.89 21.58
N PRO A 500 13.70 1.05 22.22
CA PRO A 500 13.01 1.49 23.41
C PRO A 500 14.09 1.90 24.44
N ASN A 501 14.06 3.16 24.91
CA ASN A 501 15.03 3.68 25.89
C ASN A 501 15.01 2.94 27.25
N GLY A 502 14.12 1.96 27.39
CA GLY A 502 14.06 0.97 28.45
C GLY A 502 13.16 -0.19 28.03
N ALA A 503 13.35 -1.37 28.61
CA ALA A 503 12.44 -2.49 28.38
C ALA A 503 10.98 -2.07 28.69
N GLY A 504 10.04 -2.38 27.79
CA GLY A 504 8.62 -2.09 27.98
C GLY A 504 8.09 -0.78 27.37
N VAL A 505 8.92 0.05 26.72
CA VAL A 505 8.43 1.21 25.97
C VAL A 505 7.60 0.73 24.77
N PRO A 506 6.33 1.16 24.56
CA PRO A 506 5.49 0.68 23.48
C PRO A 506 5.84 1.31 22.12
N ALA A 507 5.63 0.54 21.03
CA ALA A 507 5.77 1.02 19.66
C ALA A 507 4.83 2.23 19.37
N PRO A 508 5.18 3.13 18.43
CA PRO A 508 4.36 4.32 18.15
C PRO A 508 2.96 3.98 17.59
N ILE A 509 1.88 4.37 18.30
CA ILE A 509 0.43 4.24 17.94
C ILE A 509 -0.17 5.52 17.30
N THR A 510 -0.24 5.73 15.99
CA THR A 510 -0.72 7.03 15.43
C THR A 510 -2.00 7.58 16.10
N SER A 511 -2.27 8.90 16.08
CA SER A 511 -3.51 9.46 16.64
C SER A 511 -4.80 8.83 16.07
N ALA A 512 -4.68 8.13 14.94
CA ALA A 512 -5.73 7.33 14.30
C ALA A 512 -5.75 5.83 14.70
N GLY A 513 -4.88 5.38 15.61
CA GLY A 513 -4.75 3.99 16.06
C GLY A 513 -3.48 3.29 15.56
N TYR A 514 -3.42 1.97 15.78
CA TYR A 514 -2.36 1.07 15.30
C TYR A 514 -2.69 0.60 13.87
N PRO A 515 -1.72 0.50 12.94
CA PRO A 515 -1.95 -0.22 11.69
C PRO A 515 -2.37 -1.65 12.01
N THR A 516 -3.40 -2.17 11.36
CA THR A 516 -3.98 -3.48 11.69
C THR A 516 -3.00 -4.64 11.66
N GLU A 517 -2.13 -4.63 10.67
CA GLU A 517 -1.18 -5.69 10.40
C GLU A 517 0.21 -5.04 10.27
N PRO A 518 0.83 -4.70 11.41
CA PRO A 518 2.11 -4.01 11.42
C PRO A 518 3.11 -4.88 10.67
N CYS A 519 3.86 -4.31 9.72
CA CYS A 519 4.93 -5.01 8.98
C CYS A 519 4.47 -5.94 7.84
N ARG A 520 3.16 -6.01 7.53
CA ARG A 520 2.65 -6.76 6.37
C ARG A 520 2.41 -5.95 5.12
N TRP A 521 2.84 -4.70 5.06
CA TRP A 521 2.62 -3.85 3.87
C TRP A 521 3.16 -4.46 2.56
N HIS A 522 4.19 -5.31 2.62
CA HIS A 522 4.67 -6.11 1.47
C HIS A 522 3.67 -7.17 0.99
N ASP A 523 2.77 -7.66 1.85
CA ASP A 523 1.69 -8.60 1.49
C ASP A 523 0.50 -7.90 0.82
N ALA A 524 0.36 -6.58 0.95
CA ALA A 524 -0.76 -5.85 0.35
C ALA A 524 -0.78 -6.00 -1.18
N GLY A 525 0.40 -6.05 -1.81
CA GLY A 525 0.55 -6.35 -3.23
C GLY A 525 0.08 -7.75 -3.61
N PHE A 526 0.35 -8.75 -2.77
CA PHE A 526 -0.10 -10.13 -3.01
C PHE A 526 -1.61 -10.28 -2.86
N GLU A 527 -2.23 -9.60 -1.88
CA GLU A 527 -3.69 -9.60 -1.71
C GLU A 527 -4.38 -8.90 -2.89
N ALA A 528 -3.91 -7.72 -3.28
CA ALA A 528 -4.44 -7.00 -4.43
C ALA A 528 -4.27 -7.80 -5.73
N ALA A 529 -3.13 -8.46 -5.92
CA ALA A 529 -2.87 -9.35 -7.05
C ALA A 529 -3.84 -10.54 -7.05
N TYR A 530 -4.12 -11.13 -5.88
CA TYR A 530 -5.07 -12.23 -5.75
C TYR A 530 -6.49 -11.78 -6.12
N TYR A 531 -6.94 -10.63 -5.61
CA TYR A 531 -8.22 -10.07 -6.02
C TYR A 531 -8.28 -9.84 -7.52
N TYR A 532 -7.21 -9.32 -8.12
CA TYR A 532 -7.19 -9.09 -9.55
C TYR A 532 -7.20 -10.38 -10.36
N SER A 533 -6.54 -11.45 -9.88
CA SER A 533 -6.57 -12.75 -10.55
C SER A 533 -7.97 -13.37 -10.61
N GLN A 534 -8.87 -13.00 -9.68
CA GLN A 534 -10.28 -13.41 -9.74
C GLN A 534 -11.07 -12.73 -10.87
N CYS A 535 -10.51 -11.69 -11.52
CA CYS A 535 -11.15 -10.94 -12.58
C CYS A 535 -10.88 -11.50 -14.00
N GLY A 536 -10.30 -12.70 -14.14
CA GLY A 536 -9.89 -13.25 -15.44
C GLY A 536 -11.03 -13.47 -16.44
N ARG A 537 -12.28 -13.50 -15.97
CA ARG A 537 -13.46 -13.67 -16.83
C ARG A 537 -13.78 -12.40 -17.63
N THR A 538 -13.35 -11.24 -17.14
CA THR A 538 -13.54 -9.94 -17.82
C THR A 538 -12.25 -9.41 -18.45
N GLU A 539 -11.23 -10.26 -18.59
CA GLU A 539 -9.95 -9.92 -19.22
C GLU A 539 -10.14 -9.32 -20.63
N GLY A 540 -9.36 -8.30 -20.94
CA GLY A 540 -9.36 -7.56 -22.21
C GLY A 540 -10.43 -6.48 -22.29
N THR A 541 -11.20 -6.24 -21.22
CA THR A 541 -12.22 -5.18 -21.17
C THR A 541 -11.82 -4.05 -20.23
N SER A 542 -12.29 -2.85 -20.57
CA SER A 542 -12.00 -1.62 -19.84
C SER A 542 -12.76 -1.52 -18.53
N TRP A 543 -12.10 -1.05 -17.47
CA TRP A 543 -12.80 -0.65 -16.25
C TRP A 543 -13.65 0.59 -16.50
N GLN A 544 -14.89 0.56 -16.01
CA GLN A 544 -15.87 1.63 -16.14
C GLN A 544 -16.37 2.03 -14.76
N TYR A 545 -16.60 3.32 -14.54
CA TYR A 545 -17.18 3.81 -13.29
C TYR A 545 -18.59 3.24 -13.07
N CYS A 546 -18.82 2.71 -11.88
CA CYS A 546 -20.09 2.10 -11.50
C CYS A 546 -21.03 3.15 -10.89
N ARG A 547 -22.30 3.17 -11.31
CA ARG A 547 -23.33 3.92 -10.58
C ARG A 547 -23.63 3.24 -9.25
N TYR A 548 -23.83 4.02 -8.20
CA TYR A 548 -24.16 3.48 -6.89
C TYR A 548 -25.04 4.42 -6.08
N GLN A 549 -25.67 3.90 -5.04
CA GLN A 549 -26.56 4.66 -4.17
C GLN A 549 -26.17 4.42 -2.71
N PHE A 550 -26.09 5.47 -1.89
CA PHE A 550 -26.00 5.28 -0.44
C PHE A 550 -27.35 4.78 0.07
N LYS A 551 -27.38 3.58 0.65
CA LYS A 551 -28.62 2.88 1.02
C LYS A 551 -29.53 3.72 1.92
N GLN A 552 -28.93 4.49 2.84
CA GLN A 552 -29.68 5.36 3.75
C GLN A 552 -30.28 6.58 3.04
N SER A 553 -29.57 7.18 2.09
CA SER A 553 -30.02 8.42 1.44
C SER A 553 -31.00 8.17 0.29
N GLY A 554 -30.91 7.02 -0.37
CA GLY A 554 -31.65 6.78 -1.60
C GLY A 554 -31.19 7.63 -2.79
N ILE A 555 -30.07 8.35 -2.71
CA ILE A 555 -29.55 9.19 -3.81
C ILE A 555 -28.54 8.41 -4.65
N TRP A 556 -28.80 8.31 -5.96
CA TRP A 556 -27.87 7.73 -6.92
C TRP A 556 -26.74 8.71 -7.25
N VAL A 557 -25.52 8.17 -7.27
CA VAL A 557 -24.32 8.79 -7.78
C VAL A 557 -24.08 8.24 -9.17
N GLU A 558 -24.12 9.12 -10.16
CA GLU A 558 -24.00 8.76 -11.57
C GLU A 558 -22.55 9.00 -12.08
N PRO A 559 -21.97 8.02 -12.81
CA PRO A 559 -20.73 8.21 -13.55
C PRO A 559 -20.83 9.37 -14.53
N GLN A 560 -19.76 10.16 -14.63
CA GLN A 560 -19.67 11.22 -15.63
C GLN A 560 -19.23 10.64 -16.97
N THR A 561 -19.81 11.14 -18.06
CA THR A 561 -19.48 10.69 -19.43
C THR A 561 -18.22 11.33 -19.99
N ASP A 562 -17.71 12.38 -19.34
CA ASP A 562 -16.53 13.15 -19.75
C ASP A 562 -15.24 12.68 -19.07
N GLY A 563 -15.30 11.59 -18.29
CA GLY A 563 -14.16 11.05 -17.55
C GLY A 563 -13.85 11.78 -16.24
N THR A 564 -14.69 12.71 -15.78
CA THR A 564 -14.42 13.50 -14.56
C THR A 564 -14.95 12.86 -13.27
N THR A 565 -15.44 11.61 -13.31
CA THR A 565 -16.04 10.93 -12.15
C THR A 565 -15.15 10.96 -10.90
N ILE A 566 -13.84 10.72 -11.04
CA ILE A 566 -12.91 10.74 -9.90
C ILE A 566 -12.79 12.13 -9.25
N LEU A 567 -12.93 13.20 -10.03
CA LEU A 567 -12.89 14.58 -9.54
C LEU A 567 -14.16 14.91 -8.75
N GLU A 568 -15.32 14.43 -9.21
CA GLU A 568 -16.58 14.53 -8.49
C GLU A 568 -16.60 13.67 -7.22
N HIS A 569 -15.88 12.55 -7.24
CA HIS A 569 -15.70 11.72 -6.07
C HIS A 569 -14.82 12.43 -5.01
N ALA A 570 -13.70 13.00 -5.44
CA ALA A 570 -12.77 13.73 -4.58
C ALA A 570 -13.37 15.01 -3.99
N SER A 571 -14.23 15.71 -4.74
CA SER A 571 -14.84 16.98 -4.32
C SER A 571 -16.05 16.82 -3.39
N ALA A 572 -16.49 15.59 -3.16
CA ALA A 572 -17.70 15.30 -2.41
C ALA A 572 -17.57 15.53 -0.91
N PHE A 573 -18.72 15.68 -0.24
CA PHE A 573 -18.84 15.98 1.18
C PHE A 573 -18.11 17.27 1.53
N ASP A 574 -16.95 17.19 2.17
CA ASP A 574 -16.17 18.35 2.60
C ASP A 574 -14.97 18.63 1.68
N GLY A 575 -14.78 17.81 0.64
CA GLY A 575 -13.68 17.93 -0.30
C GLY A 575 -12.31 17.53 0.27
N PRO A 576 -11.24 17.64 -0.52
CA PRO A 576 -9.92 17.14 -0.13
C PRO A 576 -9.22 17.95 0.96
N TYR A 577 -9.70 19.17 1.26
CA TYR A 577 -9.07 20.11 2.18
C TYR A 577 -9.77 20.21 3.54
N ALA A 578 -10.70 19.30 3.82
CA ALA A 578 -11.46 19.35 5.05
C ALA A 578 -10.56 19.18 6.28
N THR A 579 -10.66 20.09 7.25
CA THR A 579 -9.75 20.16 8.41
C THR A 579 -10.35 19.61 9.71
N ASP A 580 -11.66 19.34 9.74
CA ASP A 580 -12.33 18.76 10.90
C ASP A 580 -12.01 17.25 11.00
N PRO A 581 -11.64 16.73 12.19
CA PRO A 581 -11.46 15.29 12.42
C PRO A 581 -12.69 14.42 12.07
N THR A 582 -13.87 15.01 11.94
CA THR A 582 -15.13 14.36 11.55
C THR A 582 -15.50 14.56 10.09
N SER A 583 -14.79 15.43 9.36
CA SER A 583 -15.03 15.68 7.95
C SER A 583 -14.64 14.49 7.07
N ARG A 584 -15.32 14.36 5.94
CA ARG A 584 -15.08 13.31 4.97
C ARG A 584 -14.49 13.88 3.69
N ARG A 585 -13.29 13.42 3.34
CA ARG A 585 -12.53 13.90 2.17
C ARG A 585 -12.81 13.08 0.92
N GLY A 586 -14.05 13.15 0.41
CA GLY A 586 -14.49 12.45 -0.80
C GLY A 586 -15.42 11.26 -0.55
N ARG A 587 -15.87 10.59 -1.62
CA ARG A 587 -16.87 9.49 -1.58
C ARG A 587 -16.32 8.18 -2.14
N PRO A 588 -16.99 7.03 -1.90
CA PRO A 588 -16.49 5.74 -2.35
C PRO A 588 -16.21 5.76 -3.84
N ASP A 589 -15.12 5.11 -4.24
CA ASP A 589 -14.83 4.82 -5.62
C ASP A 589 -15.31 3.41 -5.96
N ALA A 590 -15.88 3.25 -7.14
CA ALA A 590 -16.44 1.99 -7.59
C ALA A 590 -16.34 1.88 -9.11
N MET A 591 -15.81 0.76 -9.57
CA MET A 591 -15.73 0.45 -11.00
C MET A 591 -16.18 -0.98 -11.27
N PHE A 592 -16.58 -1.24 -12.50
CA PHE A 592 -16.93 -2.55 -12.99
C PHE A 592 -16.30 -2.84 -14.35
N ARG A 593 -16.22 -4.12 -14.69
CA ARG A 593 -15.95 -4.63 -16.03
C ARG A 593 -17.02 -5.62 -16.39
N ILE A 594 -17.34 -5.68 -17.69
CA ILE A 594 -18.27 -6.64 -18.23
C ILE A 594 -17.70 -7.27 -19.49
N LYS A 595 -17.79 -8.60 -19.56
CA LYS A 595 -17.49 -9.38 -20.77
C LYS A 595 -18.49 -10.51 -20.86
N ASP A 596 -19.18 -10.59 -21.99
CA ASP A 596 -20.26 -11.55 -22.20
C ASP A 596 -21.27 -11.49 -21.04
N ASN A 597 -21.40 -12.56 -20.26
CA ASN A 597 -22.31 -12.67 -19.11
C ASN A 597 -21.62 -12.50 -17.74
N ALA A 598 -20.32 -12.18 -17.73
CA ALA A 598 -19.56 -11.98 -16.50
C ALA A 598 -19.43 -10.49 -16.18
N VAL A 599 -19.73 -10.13 -14.94
CA VAL A 599 -19.40 -8.81 -14.39
C VAL A 599 -18.48 -8.99 -13.19
N ASP A 600 -17.40 -8.21 -13.18
CA ASP A 600 -16.52 -8.05 -12.04
C ASP A 600 -16.64 -6.60 -11.59
N VAL A 601 -16.83 -6.38 -10.29
CA VAL A 601 -17.14 -5.06 -9.75
C VAL A 601 -16.52 -4.90 -8.38
N TRP A 602 -15.93 -3.74 -8.14
CA TRP A 602 -15.36 -3.41 -6.86
C TRP A 602 -15.83 -2.06 -6.35
N ALA A 603 -15.75 -1.90 -5.05
CA ALA A 603 -15.90 -0.64 -4.37
C ALA A 603 -14.87 -0.50 -3.25
N PHE A 604 -14.37 0.71 -3.06
CA PHE A 604 -13.36 1.06 -2.06
C PHE A 604 -13.61 2.49 -1.60
N ASP A 605 -13.57 2.72 -0.30
CA ASP A 605 -13.79 4.05 0.26
C ASP A 605 -12.53 4.57 0.97
N PRO A 606 -11.63 5.25 0.26
CA PRO A 606 -10.39 5.76 0.83
C PRO A 606 -10.63 6.94 1.78
N SER A 607 -11.82 7.56 1.73
CA SER A 607 -12.20 8.71 2.58
C SER A 607 -12.61 8.30 3.99
N ARG A 608 -12.82 7.00 4.20
CA ARG A 608 -13.31 6.50 5.46
C ARG A 608 -12.15 6.06 6.33
N GLY A 609 -12.05 6.75 7.46
CA GLY A 609 -11.38 6.20 8.62
C GLY A 609 -11.91 4.79 8.89
N LYS A 610 -11.02 3.92 9.33
CA LYS A 610 -11.20 2.47 9.40
C LYS A 610 -12.43 1.96 10.18
N ASN A 611 -13.11 2.85 10.90
CA ASN A 611 -14.22 2.59 11.84
C ASN A 611 -15.58 2.96 11.29
N SER A 612 -15.56 3.46 10.08
CA SER A 612 -16.70 4.04 9.43
C SER A 612 -17.36 2.98 8.58
N TYR A 613 -18.65 2.79 8.76
CA TYR A 613 -19.42 1.84 7.96
C TYR A 613 -20.34 2.62 7.04
N GLU A 614 -20.45 2.14 5.81
CA GLU A 614 -21.44 2.59 4.86
C GLU A 614 -21.98 1.42 4.09
N THR A 615 -23.27 1.46 3.81
CA THR A 615 -23.85 0.50 2.88
C THR A 615 -24.20 1.23 1.61
N ILE A 616 -23.58 0.82 0.51
CA ILE A 616 -23.93 1.29 -0.82
C ILE A 616 -24.59 0.16 -1.63
N ILE A 617 -25.44 0.54 -2.58
CA ILE A 617 -26.01 -0.37 -3.57
C ILE A 617 -25.35 -0.03 -4.91
N LEU A 618 -24.53 -0.95 -5.42
CA LEU A 618 -23.93 -0.83 -6.74
C LEU A 618 -24.92 -1.29 -7.80
N ASN A 619 -24.92 -0.65 -8.97
CA ASN A 619 -25.70 -1.07 -10.13
C ASN A 619 -24.84 -1.04 -11.40
N PRO A 620 -23.91 -2.00 -11.57
CA PRO A 620 -22.92 -1.97 -12.65
C PRO A 620 -23.54 -2.08 -14.04
N VAL A 621 -24.55 -2.93 -14.21
CA VAL A 621 -25.33 -3.06 -15.46
C VAL A 621 -26.81 -3.24 -15.13
N PRO A 622 -27.73 -2.99 -16.07
CA PRO A 622 -29.17 -3.11 -15.82
C PRO A 622 -29.52 -4.45 -15.17
N ASN A 623 -30.40 -4.42 -14.17
CA ASN A 623 -30.89 -5.58 -13.40
C ASN A 623 -29.87 -6.21 -12.43
N VAL A 624 -28.72 -5.57 -12.20
CA VAL A 624 -27.71 -6.07 -11.27
C VAL A 624 -27.60 -5.12 -10.11
N GLN A 625 -28.06 -5.53 -8.94
CA GLN A 625 -27.88 -4.74 -7.73
C GLN A 625 -27.06 -5.53 -6.73
N ILE A 626 -26.02 -4.88 -6.21
CA ILE A 626 -25.12 -5.48 -5.23
C ILE A 626 -25.09 -4.56 -4.03
N GLU A 627 -25.59 -5.06 -2.91
CA GLU A 627 -25.45 -4.38 -1.63
C GLU A 627 -24.04 -4.62 -1.09
N VAL A 628 -23.31 -3.55 -0.83
CA VAL A 628 -21.92 -3.58 -0.39
C VAL A 628 -21.79 -2.83 0.93
N ASN A 629 -21.30 -3.54 1.94
CA ASN A 629 -20.86 -2.93 3.19
C ASN A 629 -19.39 -2.51 3.05
N LEU A 630 -19.17 -1.20 3.01
CA LEU A 630 -17.85 -0.58 3.02
C LEU A 630 -17.48 -0.31 4.48
N GLN A 631 -16.67 -1.21 5.03
CA GLN A 631 -16.08 -1.06 6.36
C GLN A 631 -14.71 -0.41 6.22
N GLY A 632 -14.60 0.84 6.67
CA GLY A 632 -13.38 1.63 6.57
C GLY A 632 -12.89 1.75 5.14
N SER A 633 -11.57 1.70 4.99
CA SER A 633 -10.87 1.67 3.72
C SER A 633 -10.61 0.24 3.22
N LYS A 634 -11.57 -0.68 3.39
CA LYS A 634 -11.42 -2.04 2.87
C LYS A 634 -12.00 -2.15 1.47
N LEU A 635 -11.21 -2.72 0.55
CA LEU A 635 -11.69 -3.08 -0.78
C LEU A 635 -12.76 -4.17 -0.69
N ALA A 636 -13.85 -4.00 -1.42
CA ALA A 636 -14.85 -5.03 -1.65
C ALA A 636 -14.86 -5.36 -3.15
N LEU A 637 -14.57 -6.61 -3.51
CA LEU A 637 -14.63 -7.13 -4.87
C LEU A 637 -15.73 -8.19 -4.97
N PHE A 638 -16.50 -8.14 -6.05
CA PHE A 638 -17.57 -9.08 -6.36
C PHE A 638 -17.45 -9.62 -7.78
N ASN A 639 -17.79 -10.90 -7.92
CA ASN A 639 -17.87 -11.61 -9.18
C ASN A 639 -19.31 -12.11 -9.37
N THR A 640 -19.88 -11.93 -10.55
CA THR A 640 -21.22 -12.44 -10.90
C THR A 640 -21.21 -13.14 -12.26
N VAL A 641 -22.13 -14.10 -12.47
CA VAL A 641 -22.00 -15.15 -13.51
C VAL A 641 -23.19 -15.22 -14.48
N GLN A 642 -24.33 -14.59 -14.21
CA GLN A 642 -25.49 -14.70 -15.12
C GLN A 642 -26.30 -13.41 -15.18
N PHE A 643 -26.32 -12.82 -16.38
CA PHE A 643 -27.33 -11.86 -16.81
C PHE A 643 -28.01 -12.39 -18.05
N PHE A 644 -29.33 -12.47 -18.02
CA PHE A 644 -30.14 -12.62 -19.24
C PHE A 644 -30.54 -11.21 -19.65
N PHE A 645 -29.99 -10.74 -20.78
CA PHE A 645 -30.34 -9.47 -21.40
C PHE A 645 -31.74 -9.51 -22.04
#